data_AF-A0A1I6UTG8-F1
#
_entry.id   AF-A0A1I6UTG8-F1
#
_cell.length_a   1.000
_cell.length_b   1.000
_cell.length_c   1.000
_cell.angle_alpha   90.00
_cell.angle_beta   90.00
_cell.angle_gamma   90.00
#
_symmetry.space_group_name_H-M   'P 1'
#
loop_
_entity.id
_entity.type
_entity.pdbx_description
1 polymer ?
#
loop_
_entity_poly.entity_id
_entity_poly.type
_entity_poly.pdbx_seq_one_letter_code
_entity_poly.pdbx_strand_id
1 'polypeptide(L)'
;MPSPFDFGDVEIRQFNAEQTAKFFRSLLRAEASAKNIGIQSTHVPVRVNIPDGGLDAKAQNSSDSSTPLIPAGEVGYQLKRSDLTPKACKQEVQNNDETALKPMIERLLGDGGAYYLVIFEDLTDQKILNRREALETVFANYGYESVNIEIFDASRLISLAQQYPGLAFRFDETLDVGVDFETCRNRRSISSTHNYIVNDDRRKFAKEVRSEVRGDNCSIIRITGLSGVGKSRFIFETLDKEPFSSLVIHAAASNLEDSRLVRHLETDSTTKAILVVDNCSAEYHRALVDRFETLGNRINVITVSDDLNQVTADFQAELSPLADSSIEALVESERPDLNRTATAKIKEFSGGFPELAVRILTNIEFGGWNSEIELPPGQLTKRLLVGTSSDDHPSFRDLRKTLSAFAIFDRVGWRDADGNLHPEFLEIYDVFGLNTIGDTSEIEDIVGYAKQRGLLRGEKALSLQPLPLALLLIKTRIERHDLDDELLQLPTELLQRAETRIPYFNAFESGQDWVSDVLSRSGWFGDTSILETEAGGRVFKSLSRASAEDATKVLRRFFRTRSHPDLKEFTQGRRGMVRALRGIAVWDTTFDEVAKYLRRLALAENESFANNATGVYKGLFSPAYGPVAPTERHPIERLHHIEDGLKGDEAEFELALGAASEALKIQHYTKSGHPERQGARQLPDLWVPESRDDWVSYFELVWNLLVSRIPDDPERANAIVETLTGAARGLVSTGTELSCLVQATYVHLSEIDYVQIDNVIQSTITICEFDIGGLDPDEQEQWEEFKKWLISKSFHTRFVSFVEISRQYDEDDEWIEKLAKDAVEDKSRLREEYDILFQNDSSNGHEFGKWLAKSDEGFEFLDEFIEKLNSRAPETLPPFILAYIGELKKEERERFEEVTERFEEEENLRKYYVSLIRIIDPTDEKVQDLFQQIDDGTIAVQELQEFANLTQPYESLSEDTVQEICNRLLDADSQSALSSLRLLHWYYIYPDEGPSLDTPFLTSAVTHDNVLTLDETVNSSRTYEWNEIVEAVVDEEPGSSPNILDAVIDASESERNLIRLAGYSRETLGKIIEADPSGAWSIISTKISSEGISAWWTAEFLSGNFSLGGSLFGRLNWEEVENWIGDDPEERAPVVASSIEAKLPESRDDTTLARELLAEYGHIEPVQNRLESTYFTESWTGSSVTHFKEKKIRMENSLQVEEGRADTSREVLRWGESILERLEYRIASAEVSEEIIGMADQSPKID
;
A
#
# COMPACT_ATOMS: atom_id res chain seq x y z
N MET A 1 32.91 8.27 -62.35
CA MET A 1 32.45 6.87 -62.23
C MET A 1 30.95 6.88 -62.51
N PRO A 2 30.36 5.83 -63.11
CA PRO A 2 28.89 5.74 -63.19
C PRO A 2 28.30 5.84 -61.78
N SER A 3 27.14 6.47 -61.66
CA SER A 3 26.43 6.57 -60.39
C SER A 3 26.12 5.15 -59.89
N PRO A 4 26.30 4.83 -58.59
CA PRO A 4 25.77 3.61 -58.01
C PRO A 4 24.24 3.66 -57.84
N PHE A 5 23.56 4.68 -58.38
CA PHE A 5 22.14 4.70 -58.65
C PHE A 5 21.83 4.76 -60.16
N ASP A 6 22.84 4.61 -61.03
CA ASP A 6 22.62 4.44 -62.48
C ASP A 6 22.03 3.06 -62.74
N PHE A 7 20.73 2.95 -62.51
CA PHE A 7 19.92 1.81 -62.86
C PHE A 7 20.18 1.45 -64.33
N GLY A 8 20.80 0.29 -64.59
CA GLY A 8 21.23 -0.07 -65.93
C GLY A 8 20.03 -0.25 -66.86
N ASP A 9 20.09 0.33 -68.05
CA ASP A 9 19.11 0.16 -69.14
C ASP A 9 18.68 -1.31 -69.35
N VAL A 10 19.57 -2.25 -69.07
CA VAL A 10 19.41 -3.68 -69.30
C VAL A 10 18.55 -4.39 -68.23
N GLU A 11 18.39 -3.84 -67.03
CA GLU A 11 17.83 -4.56 -65.87
C GLU A 11 16.29 -4.51 -65.81
N ILE A 12 15.66 -3.34 -65.99
CA ILE A 12 14.17 -3.26 -66.00
C ILE A 12 13.55 -3.96 -67.21
N ARG A 13 14.30 -4.08 -68.32
CA ARG A 13 13.85 -4.78 -69.54
C ARG A 13 13.72 -6.29 -69.34
N GLN A 14 14.41 -6.83 -68.33
CA GLN A 14 14.37 -8.25 -67.99
C GLN A 14 13.32 -8.59 -66.92
N PHE A 15 12.61 -7.60 -66.39
CA PHE A 15 11.61 -7.83 -65.35
C PHE A 15 10.49 -8.76 -65.84
N ASN A 16 10.16 -9.75 -65.01
CA ASN A 16 8.96 -10.53 -65.20
C ASN A 16 7.71 -9.69 -64.89
N ALA A 17 6.52 -10.17 -65.25
CA ALA A 17 5.28 -9.40 -65.10
C ALA A 17 5.01 -8.92 -63.66
N GLU A 18 5.41 -9.70 -62.65
CA GLU A 18 5.25 -9.34 -61.24
C GLU A 18 6.26 -8.26 -60.82
N GLN A 19 7.52 -8.37 -61.27
CA GLN A 19 8.57 -7.37 -61.02
C GLN A 19 8.23 -6.03 -61.68
N THR A 20 7.73 -6.04 -62.93
CA THR A 20 7.25 -4.85 -63.65
C THR A 20 6.16 -4.12 -62.87
N ALA A 21 5.14 -4.84 -62.38
CA ALA A 21 4.06 -4.25 -61.61
C ALA A 21 4.53 -3.73 -60.24
N LYS A 22 5.41 -4.46 -59.55
CA LYS A 22 5.99 -4.04 -58.25
C LYS A 22 6.86 -2.78 -58.40
N PHE A 23 7.73 -2.74 -59.40
CA PHE A 23 8.59 -1.59 -59.68
C PHE A 23 7.76 -0.34 -59.98
N PHE A 24 6.82 -0.45 -60.93
CA PHE A 24 5.97 0.67 -61.32
C PHE A 24 5.12 1.19 -60.15
N ARG A 25 4.59 0.29 -59.33
CA ARG A 25 3.86 0.66 -58.10
C ARG A 25 4.75 1.43 -57.12
N SER A 26 5.98 0.99 -56.91
CA SER A 26 6.92 1.67 -56.01
C SER A 26 7.35 3.04 -56.57
N LEU A 27 7.51 3.16 -57.89
CA LEU A 27 7.80 4.44 -58.56
C LEU A 27 6.64 5.43 -58.43
N LEU A 28 5.39 5.00 -58.71
CA LEU A 28 4.20 5.83 -58.52
C LEU A 28 4.05 6.31 -57.08
N ARG A 29 4.35 5.45 -56.11
CA ARG A 29 4.34 5.82 -54.69
C ARG A 29 5.41 6.86 -54.40
N ALA A 30 6.64 6.64 -54.85
CA ALA A 30 7.74 7.57 -54.62
C ALA A 30 7.44 8.97 -55.22
N GLU A 31 6.91 9.02 -56.44
CA GLU A 31 6.48 10.25 -57.11
C GLU A 31 5.36 10.99 -56.38
N ALA A 32 4.29 10.29 -55.99
CA ALA A 32 3.17 10.88 -55.26
C ALA A 32 3.64 11.46 -53.92
N SER A 33 4.46 10.67 -53.23
CA SER A 33 5.06 10.98 -51.94
C SER A 33 5.97 12.22 -52.02
N ALA A 34 6.84 12.32 -53.02
CA ALA A 34 7.76 13.44 -53.19
C ALA A 34 7.07 14.78 -53.49
N LYS A 35 5.83 14.77 -53.99
CA LYS A 35 5.06 15.97 -54.33
C LYS A 35 3.84 16.20 -53.44
N ASN A 36 3.75 15.50 -52.30
CA ASN A 36 2.60 15.57 -51.37
C ASN A 36 1.24 15.28 -52.05
N ILE A 37 1.24 14.45 -53.09
CA ILE A 37 0.02 13.95 -53.72
C ILE A 37 -0.48 12.81 -52.83
N GLY A 38 -1.62 13.02 -52.16
CA GLY A 38 -2.14 12.09 -51.14
C GLY A 38 -2.28 10.65 -51.66
N ILE A 39 -1.72 9.68 -50.94
CA ILE A 39 -1.56 8.27 -51.35
C ILE A 39 -2.88 7.47 -51.38
N GLN A 40 -4.02 8.04 -51.01
CA GLN A 40 -5.31 7.32 -50.99
C GLN A 40 -5.86 6.92 -52.38
N SER A 41 -5.21 7.34 -53.47
CA SER A 41 -5.78 7.31 -54.81
C SER A 41 -5.03 6.46 -55.86
N THR A 42 -3.89 5.84 -55.55
CA THR A 42 -3.19 4.93 -56.48
C THR A 42 -3.64 3.49 -56.27
N HIS A 43 -4.58 3.00 -57.07
CA HIS A 43 -4.96 1.57 -57.07
C HIS A 43 -4.14 0.84 -58.14
N VAL A 44 -3.01 0.25 -57.73
CA VAL A 44 -2.23 -0.68 -58.55
C VAL A 44 -2.44 -2.10 -57.99
N PRO A 45 -3.31 -2.94 -58.59
CA PRO A 45 -3.51 -4.31 -58.12
C PRO A 45 -2.24 -5.15 -58.40
N VAL A 46 -1.76 -5.89 -57.40
CA VAL A 46 -0.54 -6.73 -57.49
C VAL A 46 -0.82 -8.10 -58.14
N ARG A 47 -2.08 -8.43 -58.45
CA ARG A 47 -2.45 -9.70 -59.10
C ARG A 47 -2.55 -9.52 -60.62
N VAL A 48 -1.54 -10.00 -61.34
CA VAL A 48 -1.41 -9.96 -62.82
C VAL A 48 -2.39 -10.88 -63.58
N ASN A 49 -3.42 -11.45 -62.92
CA ASN A 49 -4.32 -12.47 -63.51
C ASN A 49 -5.82 -12.19 -63.25
N ILE A 50 -6.21 -10.91 -63.21
CA ILE A 50 -7.63 -10.51 -63.22
C ILE A 50 -7.89 -9.88 -64.59
N PRO A 51 -8.95 -10.27 -65.33
CA PRO A 51 -9.27 -9.67 -66.62
C PRO A 51 -9.74 -8.22 -66.41
N ASP A 52 -8.78 -7.30 -66.28
CA ASP A 52 -9.03 -5.88 -66.17
C ASP A 52 -9.36 -5.34 -67.56
N GLY A 53 -10.48 -4.62 -67.67
CA GLY A 53 -11.06 -4.13 -68.91
C GLY A 53 -10.25 -3.05 -69.63
N GLY A 54 -8.93 -3.25 -69.82
CA GLY A 54 -8.03 -2.47 -70.66
C GLY A 54 -7.00 -1.60 -69.94
N LEU A 55 -6.92 -1.62 -68.61
CA LEU A 55 -5.96 -0.85 -67.80
C LEU A 55 -5.27 -1.75 -66.78
N ASP A 56 -3.95 -1.64 -66.65
CA ASP A 56 -3.13 -2.41 -65.70
C ASP A 56 -2.92 -1.68 -64.36
N ALA A 57 -3.07 -0.35 -64.32
CA ALA A 57 -3.01 0.46 -63.09
C ALA A 57 -3.82 1.76 -63.23
N LYS A 58 -4.15 2.42 -62.12
CA LYS A 58 -4.79 3.74 -62.11
C LYS A 58 -4.36 4.62 -60.93
N ALA A 59 -4.40 5.93 -61.13
CA ALA A 59 -4.17 6.92 -60.08
C ALA A 59 -5.19 8.08 -60.21
N GLN A 60 -5.66 8.59 -59.07
CA GLN A 60 -6.46 9.81 -59.01
C GLN A 60 -5.64 10.92 -58.35
N ASN A 61 -5.47 12.05 -59.01
CA ASN A 61 -4.83 13.21 -58.41
C ASN A 61 -5.86 14.32 -58.19
N SER A 62 -6.23 14.55 -56.93
CA SER A 62 -7.14 15.61 -56.50
C SER A 62 -6.41 16.87 -56.04
N SER A 63 -5.08 16.93 -56.17
CA SER A 63 -4.27 18.09 -55.79
C SER A 63 -3.89 18.94 -57.00
N ASP A 64 -3.59 20.23 -56.77
CA ASP A 64 -3.13 21.15 -57.81
C ASP A 64 -1.67 20.86 -58.26
N SER A 65 -0.93 20.03 -57.51
CA SER A 65 0.40 19.57 -57.89
C SER A 65 0.31 18.41 -58.89
N SER A 66 1.14 18.43 -59.93
CA SER A 66 1.22 17.35 -60.93
C SER A 66 2.66 16.95 -61.17
N THR A 67 2.87 15.71 -61.57
CA THR A 67 4.15 15.23 -62.08
C THR A 67 3.99 14.71 -63.49
N PRO A 68 5.09 14.54 -64.25
CA PRO A 68 5.01 13.92 -65.57
C PRO A 68 4.31 12.55 -65.50
N LEU A 69 4.55 11.77 -64.44
CA LEU A 69 3.95 10.45 -64.28
C LEU A 69 2.52 10.51 -63.72
N ILE A 70 2.20 11.50 -62.88
CA ILE A 70 0.88 11.65 -62.21
C ILE A 70 0.31 13.06 -62.51
N PRO A 71 -0.46 13.23 -63.61
CA PRO A 71 -1.11 14.49 -63.94
C PRO A 71 -2.24 14.83 -62.95
N ALA A 72 -2.80 16.04 -63.01
CA ALA A 72 -4.04 16.37 -62.30
C ALA A 72 -5.24 15.62 -62.91
N GLY A 73 -6.17 15.12 -62.07
CA GLY A 73 -7.31 14.31 -62.50
C GLY A 73 -7.08 12.79 -62.44
N GLU A 74 -7.96 12.00 -63.07
CA GLU A 74 -7.81 10.54 -63.16
C GLU A 74 -6.81 10.17 -64.27
N VAL A 75 -5.92 9.22 -64.02
CA VAL A 75 -5.01 8.65 -65.02
C VAL A 75 -5.04 7.11 -64.97
N GLY A 76 -5.19 6.49 -66.13
CA GLY A 76 -5.08 5.05 -66.31
C GLY A 76 -3.79 4.68 -67.02
N TYR A 77 -3.13 3.62 -66.55
CA TYR A 77 -1.88 3.13 -67.10
C TYR A 77 -2.05 1.74 -67.70
N GLN A 78 -1.45 1.53 -68.86
CA GLN A 78 -1.28 0.21 -69.48
C GLN A 78 0.20 -0.14 -69.50
N LEU A 79 0.58 -1.28 -68.93
CA LEU A 79 1.96 -1.73 -68.73
C LEU A 79 2.34 -2.80 -69.77
N LYS A 80 3.42 -2.58 -70.50
CA LYS A 80 3.88 -3.50 -71.55
C LYS A 80 5.38 -3.74 -71.46
N ARG A 81 5.76 -5.01 -71.48
CA ARG A 81 7.17 -5.44 -71.35
C ARG A 81 7.95 -5.40 -72.65
N SER A 82 7.26 -5.39 -73.79
CA SER A 82 7.86 -5.43 -75.12
C SER A 82 7.32 -4.29 -75.98
N ASP A 83 8.12 -3.86 -76.96
CA ASP A 83 7.72 -2.83 -77.93
C ASP A 83 6.40 -3.21 -78.62
N LEU A 84 5.38 -2.34 -78.50
CA LEU A 84 4.12 -2.47 -79.21
C LEU A 84 4.16 -1.70 -80.52
N THR A 85 3.83 -2.33 -81.64
CA THR A 85 3.65 -1.60 -82.90
C THR A 85 2.42 -0.68 -82.85
N PRO A 86 2.34 0.39 -83.66
CA PRO A 86 1.15 1.27 -83.71
C PRO A 86 -0.16 0.53 -83.94
N LYS A 87 -0.15 -0.58 -84.71
CA LYS A 87 -1.33 -1.44 -84.90
C LYS A 87 -1.70 -2.19 -83.63
N ALA A 88 -0.72 -2.71 -82.90
CA ALA A 88 -0.94 -3.41 -81.63
C ALA A 88 -1.46 -2.46 -80.54
N CYS A 89 -1.02 -1.19 -80.51
CA CYS A 89 -1.57 -0.17 -79.61
C CYS A 89 -3.08 0.01 -79.79
N LYS A 90 -3.59 -0.05 -81.03
CA LYS A 90 -5.04 0.03 -81.30
C LYS A 90 -5.81 -1.14 -80.70
N GLN A 91 -5.27 -2.35 -80.90
CA GLN A 91 -5.85 -3.60 -80.39
C GLN A 91 -5.81 -3.68 -78.86
N GLU A 92 -4.88 -2.97 -78.21
CA GLU A 92 -4.80 -2.91 -76.75
C GLU A 92 -5.92 -2.09 -76.11
N VAL A 93 -6.49 -1.11 -76.83
CA VAL A 93 -7.55 -0.24 -76.29
C VAL A 93 -8.96 -0.63 -76.75
N GLN A 94 -9.08 -1.46 -77.79
CA GLN A 94 -10.34 -1.96 -78.35
C GLN A 94 -10.70 -3.35 -77.80
N ASN A 95 -11.99 -3.70 -77.83
CA ASN A 95 -12.44 -5.07 -77.59
C ASN A 95 -12.01 -6.01 -78.74
N ASN A 96 -12.10 -7.33 -78.52
CA ASN A 96 -11.63 -8.33 -79.50
C ASN A 96 -12.30 -8.23 -80.88
N ASP A 97 -13.50 -7.65 -80.95
CA ASP A 97 -14.28 -7.51 -82.19
C ASP A 97 -14.14 -6.11 -82.83
N GLU A 98 -13.26 -5.24 -82.29
CA GLU A 98 -13.00 -3.86 -82.74
C GLU A 98 -14.26 -2.96 -82.83
N THR A 99 -15.31 -3.28 -82.07
CA THR A 99 -16.62 -2.59 -82.10
C THR A 99 -16.78 -1.53 -81.00
N ALA A 100 -16.01 -1.63 -79.92
CA ALA A 100 -16.02 -0.69 -78.79
C ALA A 100 -14.65 -0.60 -78.13
N LEU A 101 -14.41 0.47 -77.37
CA LEU A 101 -13.26 0.53 -76.45
C LEU A 101 -13.45 -0.48 -75.31
N LYS A 102 -12.35 -0.88 -74.68
CA LYS A 102 -12.44 -1.74 -73.50
C LYS A 102 -13.10 -0.97 -72.33
N PRO A 103 -13.96 -1.61 -71.50
CA PRO A 103 -14.86 -0.90 -70.59
C PRO A 103 -14.20 0.06 -69.59
N MET A 104 -12.99 -0.23 -69.11
CA MET A 104 -12.30 0.66 -68.16
C MET A 104 -11.66 1.87 -68.84
N ILE A 105 -11.23 1.72 -70.10
CA ILE A 105 -10.72 2.83 -70.90
C ILE A 105 -11.89 3.74 -71.28
N GLU A 106 -13.02 3.18 -71.72
CA GLU A 106 -14.22 3.96 -72.05
C GLU A 106 -14.71 4.80 -70.86
N ARG A 107 -14.71 4.22 -69.65
CA ARG A 107 -15.02 4.96 -68.43
C ARG A 107 -14.00 6.07 -68.14
N LEU A 108 -12.71 5.74 -68.14
CA LEU A 108 -11.63 6.70 -67.86
C LEU A 108 -11.73 7.93 -68.79
N LEU A 109 -11.94 7.69 -70.08
CA LEU A 109 -12.09 8.76 -71.07
C LEU A 109 -13.42 9.50 -70.93
N GLY A 110 -14.50 8.80 -70.57
CA GLY A 110 -15.81 9.41 -70.28
C GLY A 110 -15.79 10.37 -69.08
N ASP A 111 -14.97 10.05 -68.08
CA ASP A 111 -14.76 10.86 -66.89
C ASP A 111 -13.71 11.98 -67.10
N GLY A 112 -13.15 12.11 -68.32
CA GLY A 112 -12.17 13.13 -68.69
C GLY A 112 -10.73 12.85 -68.24
N GLY A 113 -10.40 11.59 -67.94
CA GLY A 113 -9.08 11.15 -67.48
C GLY A 113 -8.02 11.03 -68.58
N ALA A 114 -6.76 10.92 -68.15
CA ALA A 114 -5.58 10.72 -69.00
C ALA A 114 -5.25 9.24 -69.21
N TYR A 115 -4.81 8.86 -70.40
CA TYR A 115 -4.42 7.48 -70.74
C TYR A 115 -2.93 7.37 -71.01
N TYR A 116 -2.19 6.67 -70.15
CA TYR A 116 -0.74 6.55 -70.23
C TYR A 116 -0.33 5.12 -70.62
N LEU A 117 0.52 5.00 -71.64
CA LEU A 117 1.09 3.72 -72.08
C LEU A 117 2.53 3.61 -71.61
N VAL A 118 2.83 2.62 -70.78
CA VAL A 118 4.15 2.42 -70.18
C VAL A 118 4.80 1.20 -70.79
N ILE A 119 5.91 1.40 -71.50
CA ILE A 119 6.64 0.37 -72.24
C ILE A 119 8.02 0.21 -71.61
N PHE A 120 8.33 -0.98 -71.11
CA PHE A 120 9.62 -1.33 -70.51
C PHE A 120 10.67 -1.73 -71.58
N GLU A 121 10.74 -0.94 -72.66
CA GLU A 121 11.70 -1.05 -73.75
C GLU A 121 12.03 0.35 -74.26
N ASP A 122 13.20 0.57 -74.86
CA ASP A 122 13.54 1.88 -75.42
C ASP A 122 12.80 2.15 -76.72
N LEU A 123 12.29 3.38 -76.85
CA LEU A 123 11.63 3.85 -78.04
C LEU A 123 12.31 5.10 -78.57
N THR A 124 12.43 5.21 -79.89
CA THR A 124 12.86 6.47 -80.51
C THR A 124 11.70 7.48 -80.50
N ASP A 125 12.00 8.78 -80.52
CA ASP A 125 10.97 9.83 -80.55
C ASP A 125 9.93 9.62 -81.67
N GLN A 126 10.39 9.18 -82.85
CA GLN A 126 9.50 8.87 -83.98
C GLN A 126 8.57 7.69 -83.67
N LYS A 127 9.04 6.67 -82.93
CA LYS A 127 8.23 5.54 -82.50
C LYS A 127 7.17 5.99 -81.48
N ILE A 128 7.53 6.85 -80.53
CA ILE A 128 6.60 7.42 -79.55
C ILE A 128 5.50 8.21 -80.27
N LEU A 129 5.88 9.10 -81.19
CA LEU A 129 4.94 9.93 -81.95
C LEU A 129 3.94 9.06 -82.75
N ASN A 130 4.44 8.08 -83.51
CA ASN A 130 3.59 7.21 -84.34
C ASN A 130 2.59 6.39 -83.49
N ARG A 131 2.90 6.08 -82.23
CA ARG A 131 2.00 5.34 -81.31
C ARG A 131 0.97 6.27 -80.69
N ARG A 132 1.38 7.48 -80.29
CA ARG A 132 0.47 8.53 -79.82
C ARG A 132 -0.58 8.85 -80.89
N GLU A 133 -0.15 9.15 -82.12
CA GLU A 133 -1.06 9.42 -83.25
C GLU A 133 -2.01 8.25 -83.52
N ALA A 134 -1.53 7.00 -83.39
CA ALA A 134 -2.36 5.82 -83.57
C ALA A 134 -3.45 5.68 -82.49
N LEU A 135 -3.13 6.02 -81.24
CA LEU A 135 -4.08 6.02 -80.12
C LEU A 135 -5.06 7.19 -80.22
N GLU A 136 -4.60 8.39 -80.55
CA GLU A 136 -5.44 9.58 -80.81
C GLU A 136 -6.45 9.30 -81.92
N THR A 137 -6.00 8.71 -83.02
CA THR A 137 -6.88 8.31 -84.13
C THR A 137 -7.95 7.32 -83.68
N VAL A 138 -7.60 6.37 -82.81
CA VAL A 138 -8.57 5.39 -82.30
C VAL A 138 -9.56 6.05 -81.35
N PHE A 139 -9.12 6.84 -80.38
CA PHE A 139 -10.01 7.51 -79.43
C PHE A 139 -10.94 8.52 -80.11
N ALA A 140 -10.45 9.25 -81.12
CA ALA A 140 -11.28 10.14 -81.93
C ALA A 140 -12.39 9.38 -82.68
N ASN A 141 -12.10 8.18 -83.21
CA ASN A 141 -13.11 7.34 -83.88
C ASN A 141 -14.25 6.88 -82.95
N TYR A 142 -14.05 6.91 -81.63
CA TYR A 142 -15.05 6.57 -80.61
C TYR A 142 -15.61 7.81 -79.89
N GLY A 143 -15.36 9.03 -80.40
CA GLY A 143 -15.96 10.27 -79.88
C GLY A 143 -15.13 11.03 -78.85
N TYR A 144 -13.86 10.65 -78.63
CA TYR A 144 -12.95 11.32 -77.70
C TYR A 144 -11.85 12.07 -78.46
N GLU A 145 -12.14 13.29 -78.89
CA GLU A 145 -11.24 14.10 -79.75
C GLU A 145 -10.11 14.81 -78.99
N SER A 146 -10.17 14.90 -77.65
CA SER A 146 -9.19 15.62 -76.82
C SER A 146 -8.82 14.81 -75.58
N VAL A 147 -8.12 13.69 -75.79
CA VAL A 147 -7.60 12.81 -74.73
C VAL A 147 -6.15 13.16 -74.41
N ASN A 148 -5.80 13.23 -73.13
CA ASN A 148 -4.41 13.36 -72.70
C ASN A 148 -3.70 11.99 -72.78
N ILE A 149 -2.82 11.81 -73.76
CA ILE A 149 -2.09 10.56 -74.00
C ILE A 149 -0.58 10.77 -73.86
N GLU A 150 0.04 10.05 -72.92
CA GLU A 150 1.49 10.03 -72.73
C GLU A 150 2.05 8.61 -72.87
N ILE A 151 3.27 8.50 -73.41
CA ILE A 151 3.98 7.22 -73.53
C ILE A 151 5.30 7.31 -72.76
N PHE A 152 5.49 6.40 -71.82
CA PHE A 152 6.72 6.25 -71.04
C PHE A 152 7.49 5.05 -71.58
N ASP A 153 8.74 5.25 -71.95
CA ASP A 153 9.68 4.20 -72.32
C ASP A 153 10.60 3.84 -71.14
N ALA A 154 11.42 2.79 -71.30
CA ALA A 154 12.33 2.33 -70.25
C ALA A 154 13.27 3.46 -69.77
N SER A 155 13.89 4.19 -70.69
CA SER A 155 14.79 5.30 -70.40
C SER A 155 14.14 6.42 -69.55
N ARG A 156 12.90 6.82 -69.84
CA ARG A 156 12.18 7.81 -69.03
C ARG A 156 11.82 7.28 -67.64
N LEU A 157 11.43 6.01 -67.53
CA LEU A 157 11.11 5.39 -66.24
C LEU A 157 12.35 5.30 -65.34
N ILE A 158 13.51 4.97 -65.91
CA ILE A 158 14.80 4.95 -65.20
C ILE A 158 15.13 6.35 -64.70
N SER A 159 15.04 7.36 -65.57
CA SER A 159 15.34 8.75 -65.22
C SER A 159 14.45 9.28 -64.08
N LEU A 160 13.21 8.81 -63.99
CA LEU A 160 12.30 9.11 -62.88
C LEU A 160 12.70 8.34 -61.61
N ALA A 161 13.01 7.04 -61.73
CA ALA A 161 13.39 6.20 -60.59
C ALA A 161 14.71 6.63 -59.94
N GLN A 162 15.67 7.14 -60.73
CA GLN A 162 16.96 7.66 -60.27
C GLN A 162 16.84 8.84 -59.30
N GLN A 163 15.71 9.55 -59.30
CA GLN A 163 15.44 10.64 -58.35
C GLN A 163 15.13 10.14 -56.94
N TYR A 164 14.96 8.82 -56.76
CA TYR A 164 14.57 8.17 -55.51
C TYR A 164 15.61 7.11 -55.08
N PRO A 165 16.64 7.49 -54.32
CA PRO A 165 17.76 6.60 -53.99
C PRO A 165 17.36 5.31 -53.27
N GLY A 166 16.35 5.33 -52.39
CA GLY A 166 15.85 4.13 -51.72
C GLY A 166 15.12 3.16 -52.67
N LEU A 167 14.54 3.68 -53.76
CA LEU A 167 13.93 2.86 -54.82
C LEU A 167 15.01 2.27 -55.74
N ALA A 168 16.01 3.07 -56.12
CA ALA A 168 17.15 2.61 -56.90
C ALA A 168 17.94 1.52 -56.15
N PHE A 169 18.19 1.72 -54.85
CA PHE A 169 18.85 0.75 -53.96
C PHE A 169 18.17 -0.62 -53.98
N ARG A 170 16.83 -0.67 -54.01
CA ARG A 170 16.06 -1.90 -53.93
C ARG A 170 16.25 -2.84 -55.14
N PHE A 171 16.61 -2.28 -56.29
CA PHE A 171 16.64 -3.03 -57.55
C PHE A 171 18.03 -3.02 -58.21
N ASP A 172 19.06 -2.50 -57.54
CA ASP A 172 20.46 -2.48 -58.00
C ASP A 172 21.31 -3.54 -57.26
N GLU A 173 21.96 -4.46 -57.99
CA GLU A 173 22.81 -5.51 -57.43
C GLU A 173 24.27 -5.07 -57.18
N THR A 174 24.65 -3.83 -57.54
CA THR A 174 26.04 -3.33 -57.57
C THR A 174 26.48 -2.51 -56.34
N LEU A 175 25.53 -2.13 -55.48
CA LEU A 175 25.75 -1.44 -54.21
C LEU A 175 26.18 -2.42 -53.11
N ASP A 176 27.22 -2.07 -52.35
CA ASP A 176 27.92 -2.98 -51.43
C ASP A 176 27.25 -3.11 -50.05
N VAL A 177 26.55 -2.07 -49.55
CA VAL A 177 26.01 -2.03 -48.17
C VAL A 177 24.72 -1.21 -48.01
N GLY A 178 23.78 -1.70 -47.18
CA GLY A 178 22.53 -1.01 -46.82
C GLY A 178 21.26 -1.83 -47.09
N VAL A 179 20.09 -1.32 -46.71
CA VAL A 179 18.76 -1.84 -47.11
C VAL A 179 17.77 -0.69 -47.30
N ASP A 180 16.81 -0.87 -48.21
CA ASP A 180 15.67 0.04 -48.37
C ASP A 180 14.64 -0.13 -47.23
N PHE A 181 13.74 0.84 -47.12
CA PHE A 181 12.74 0.90 -46.06
C PHE A 181 11.81 -0.33 -46.00
N GLU A 182 11.42 -0.90 -47.13
CA GLU A 182 10.53 -2.10 -47.17
C GLU A 182 11.29 -3.38 -46.78
N THR A 183 12.57 -3.50 -47.16
CA THR A 183 13.41 -4.61 -46.69
C THR A 183 13.70 -4.48 -45.19
N CYS A 184 13.84 -3.26 -44.68
CA CYS A 184 13.98 -2.98 -43.25
C CYS A 184 12.75 -3.45 -42.44
N ARG A 185 11.53 -3.25 -42.96
CA ARG A 185 10.27 -3.71 -42.33
C ARG A 185 10.25 -5.20 -41.99
N ASN A 186 10.94 -6.03 -42.79
CA ASN A 186 10.98 -7.48 -42.60
C ASN A 186 12.05 -7.96 -41.60
N ARG A 187 12.88 -7.06 -41.06
CA ARG A 187 13.90 -7.41 -40.06
C ARG A 187 13.24 -7.81 -38.73
N ARG A 188 13.74 -8.86 -38.08
CA ARG A 188 13.22 -9.34 -36.77
C ARG A 188 13.13 -8.24 -35.71
N SER A 189 14.10 -7.32 -35.63
CA SER A 189 14.08 -6.19 -34.69
C SER A 189 12.95 -5.19 -34.92
N ILE A 190 12.25 -5.30 -36.05
CA ILE A 190 11.14 -4.45 -36.47
C ILE A 190 9.85 -5.25 -36.55
N SER A 191 9.88 -6.51 -37.00
CA SER A 191 8.69 -7.35 -37.23
C SER A 191 8.33 -8.29 -36.07
N SER A 192 9.03 -8.24 -34.94
CA SER A 192 8.81 -9.14 -33.80
C SER A 192 7.49 -8.92 -33.06
N THR A 193 6.85 -7.76 -33.21
CA THR A 193 5.54 -7.44 -32.65
C THR A 193 4.62 -6.90 -33.74
N HIS A 194 3.33 -7.17 -33.63
CA HIS A 194 2.31 -6.65 -34.53
C HIS A 194 2.05 -5.16 -34.28
N ASN A 195 2.02 -4.76 -33.00
CA ASN A 195 1.72 -3.38 -32.62
C ASN A 195 2.95 -2.66 -32.04
N TYR A 196 3.00 -1.35 -32.26
CA TYR A 196 4.01 -0.45 -31.69
C TYR A 196 3.36 0.44 -30.62
N ILE A 197 3.76 0.24 -29.36
CA ILE A 197 3.27 1.02 -28.24
C ILE A 197 4.13 2.28 -28.07
N VAL A 198 3.47 3.44 -27.97
CA VAL A 198 4.12 4.76 -27.90
C VAL A 198 3.68 5.49 -26.64
N ASN A 199 4.66 5.92 -25.83
CA ASN A 199 4.45 6.84 -24.71
C ASN A 199 4.57 8.31 -25.16
N ASP A 200 4.29 9.24 -24.26
CA ASP A 200 4.28 10.68 -24.61
C ASP A 200 5.66 11.20 -25.01
N ASP A 201 6.73 10.75 -24.37
CA ASP A 201 8.10 11.11 -24.73
C ASP A 201 8.45 10.66 -26.16
N ARG A 202 8.16 9.40 -26.50
CA ARG A 202 8.38 8.89 -27.87
C ARG A 202 7.48 9.59 -28.88
N ARG A 203 6.25 9.98 -28.53
CA ARG A 203 5.40 10.82 -29.41
C ARG A 203 6.04 12.18 -29.68
N LYS A 204 6.57 12.84 -28.65
CA LYS A 204 7.27 14.12 -28.75
C LYS A 204 8.53 13.99 -29.62
N PHE A 205 9.40 13.03 -29.33
CA PHE A 205 10.62 12.80 -30.10
C PHE A 205 10.33 12.44 -31.56
N ALA A 206 9.32 11.62 -31.83
CA ALA A 206 8.93 11.31 -33.21
C ALA A 206 8.48 12.56 -33.98
N LYS A 207 7.79 13.49 -33.31
CA LYS A 207 7.37 14.76 -33.91
C LYS A 207 8.58 15.65 -34.25
N GLU A 208 9.56 15.74 -33.35
CA GLU A 208 10.79 16.51 -33.58
C GLU A 208 11.62 15.91 -34.72
N VAL A 209 11.86 14.59 -34.71
CA VAL A 209 12.57 13.91 -35.81
C VAL A 209 11.90 14.19 -37.16
N ARG A 210 10.57 14.12 -37.23
CA ARG A 210 9.82 14.44 -38.47
C ARG A 210 9.93 15.91 -38.85
N SER A 211 9.98 16.83 -37.88
CA SER A 211 10.15 18.26 -38.12
C SER A 211 11.53 18.54 -38.72
N GLU A 212 12.58 18.01 -38.10
CA GLU A 212 13.97 18.17 -38.53
C GLU A 212 14.21 17.58 -39.92
N VAL A 213 13.69 16.38 -40.21
CA VAL A 213 13.83 15.74 -41.52
C VAL A 213 13.08 16.50 -42.63
N ARG A 214 12.00 17.22 -42.29
CA ARG A 214 11.23 18.06 -43.22
C ARG A 214 11.83 19.45 -43.42
N GLY A 215 12.75 19.87 -42.55
CA GLY A 215 13.40 21.17 -42.61
C GLY A 215 14.20 21.40 -43.88
N ASP A 216 14.52 22.66 -44.14
CA ASP A 216 15.29 23.08 -45.32
C ASP A 216 16.82 22.97 -45.12
N ASN A 217 17.30 22.32 -44.05
CA ASN A 217 18.71 22.13 -43.71
C ASN A 217 19.12 20.64 -43.72
N CYS A 218 20.43 20.37 -43.74
CA CYS A 218 20.99 19.04 -43.50
C CYS A 218 20.86 18.71 -42.01
N SER A 219 19.90 17.88 -41.62
CA SER A 219 19.65 17.59 -40.21
C SER A 219 20.42 16.36 -39.78
N ILE A 220 21.26 16.53 -38.75
CA ILE A 220 22.01 15.49 -38.06
C ILE A 220 21.25 15.13 -36.79
N ILE A 221 20.75 13.89 -36.74
CA ILE A 221 19.92 13.40 -35.66
C ILE A 221 20.65 12.24 -34.95
N ARG A 222 20.66 12.28 -33.62
CA ARG A 222 21.26 11.25 -32.77
C ARG A 222 20.20 10.64 -31.85
N ILE A 223 19.95 9.34 -32.01
CA ILE A 223 19.10 8.57 -31.10
C ILE A 223 19.96 7.61 -30.27
N THR A 224 19.97 7.80 -28.97
CA THR A 224 20.70 6.98 -28.01
C THR A 224 19.74 6.22 -27.08
N GLY A 225 20.28 5.34 -26.25
CA GLY A 225 19.53 4.58 -25.26
C GLY A 225 20.09 3.16 -25.10
N LEU A 226 19.70 2.47 -24.04
CA LEU A 226 20.19 1.12 -23.77
C LEU A 226 19.85 0.11 -24.87
N SER A 227 20.61 -1.00 -24.93
CA SER A 227 20.24 -2.11 -25.82
C SER A 227 18.87 -2.67 -25.40
N GLY A 228 18.00 -2.95 -26.36
CA GLY A 228 16.68 -3.55 -26.10
C GLY A 228 15.52 -2.58 -25.80
N VAL A 229 15.75 -1.25 -25.71
CA VAL A 229 14.67 -0.25 -25.51
C VAL A 229 13.83 0.02 -26.78
N GLY A 230 14.24 -0.49 -27.94
CA GLY A 230 13.51 -0.39 -29.21
C GLY A 230 13.93 0.77 -30.12
N LYS A 231 15.19 1.23 -30.07
CA LYS A 231 15.69 2.37 -30.88
C LYS A 231 15.45 2.23 -32.39
N SER A 232 15.82 1.09 -32.97
CA SER A 232 15.65 0.84 -34.41
C SER A 232 14.16 0.76 -34.80
N ARG A 233 13.31 0.19 -33.92
CA ARG A 233 11.84 0.17 -34.09
C ARG A 233 11.25 1.57 -34.01
N PHE A 234 11.72 2.41 -33.08
CA PHE A 234 11.29 3.81 -32.94
C PHE A 234 11.56 4.62 -34.21
N ILE A 235 12.78 4.55 -34.77
CA ILE A 235 13.10 5.26 -36.02
C ILE A 235 12.26 4.71 -37.18
N PHE A 236 12.12 3.39 -37.28
CA PHE A 236 11.28 2.78 -38.31
C PHE A 236 9.84 3.33 -38.26
N GLU A 237 9.19 3.28 -37.11
CA GLU A 237 7.80 3.74 -36.91
C GLU A 237 7.65 5.27 -37.03
N THR A 238 8.72 6.02 -36.75
CA THR A 238 8.74 7.47 -36.93
C THR A 238 8.73 7.85 -38.41
N LEU A 239 9.46 7.10 -39.24
CA LEU A 239 9.58 7.35 -40.67
C LEU A 239 8.55 6.57 -41.53
N ASP A 240 7.86 5.58 -40.94
CA ASP A 240 6.82 4.80 -41.61
C ASP A 240 5.59 5.66 -41.96
N LYS A 241 4.99 5.39 -43.12
CA LYS A 241 3.82 6.11 -43.67
C LYS A 241 4.04 7.60 -43.98
N GLU A 242 5.29 8.08 -43.91
CA GLU A 242 5.65 9.46 -44.25
C GLU A 242 6.08 9.61 -45.71
N PRO A 243 5.96 10.83 -46.30
CA PRO A 243 6.25 11.07 -47.70
C PRO A 243 7.72 10.87 -48.12
N PHE A 244 8.63 10.73 -47.15
CA PHE A 244 10.06 10.56 -47.38
C PHE A 244 10.56 9.13 -47.12
N SER A 245 9.67 8.16 -46.84
CA SER A 245 10.05 6.75 -46.65
C SER A 245 10.81 6.14 -47.83
N SER A 246 10.57 6.62 -49.06
CA SER A 246 11.28 6.24 -50.29
C SER A 246 12.71 6.81 -50.40
N LEU A 247 13.09 7.74 -49.53
CA LEU A 247 14.42 8.36 -49.47
C LEU A 247 15.32 7.71 -48.41
N VAL A 248 14.78 6.80 -47.58
CA VAL A 248 15.49 6.20 -46.45
C VAL A 248 16.39 5.06 -46.91
N ILE A 249 17.66 5.13 -46.51
CA ILE A 249 18.63 4.04 -46.65
C ILE A 249 19.10 3.68 -45.24
N HIS A 250 18.89 2.43 -44.83
CA HIS A 250 19.26 1.95 -43.50
C HIS A 250 20.47 1.02 -43.57
N ALA A 251 21.53 1.30 -42.80
CA ALA A 251 22.73 0.49 -42.76
C ALA A 251 23.33 0.41 -41.35
N ALA A 252 24.18 -0.59 -41.12
CA ALA A 252 24.96 -0.69 -39.88
C ALA A 252 26.28 0.07 -40.04
N ALA A 253 26.74 0.75 -39.00
CA ALA A 253 27.98 1.54 -39.02
C ALA A 253 29.19 0.73 -39.51
N SER A 254 29.35 -0.50 -39.00
CA SER A 254 30.44 -1.43 -39.36
C SER A 254 30.54 -1.75 -40.86
N ASN A 255 29.43 -1.60 -41.59
CA ASN A 255 29.37 -1.89 -43.02
C ASN A 255 29.54 -0.60 -43.84
N LEU A 256 29.26 0.58 -43.26
CA LEU A 256 29.30 1.84 -43.99
C LEU A 256 30.70 2.46 -44.10
N GLU A 257 31.60 2.13 -43.17
CA GLU A 257 32.98 2.62 -43.18
C GLU A 257 33.64 2.35 -44.54
N ASP A 258 34.05 3.42 -45.23
CA ASP A 258 34.66 3.40 -46.57
C ASP A 258 33.83 2.78 -47.72
N SER A 259 32.51 2.63 -47.53
CA SER A 259 31.60 2.09 -48.54
C SER A 259 31.47 2.96 -49.79
N ARG A 260 31.08 2.33 -50.91
CA ARG A 260 30.78 3.06 -52.16
C ARG A 260 29.59 4.01 -52.00
N LEU A 261 28.62 3.64 -51.16
CA LEU A 261 27.44 4.44 -50.86
C LEU A 261 27.81 5.81 -50.25
N VAL A 262 28.64 5.82 -49.19
CA VAL A 262 29.05 7.06 -48.51
C VAL A 262 29.80 7.99 -49.46
N ARG A 263 30.78 7.46 -50.21
CA ARG A 263 31.56 8.25 -51.19
C ARG A 263 30.69 8.86 -52.29
N HIS A 264 29.65 8.14 -52.70
CA HIS A 264 28.75 8.64 -53.72
C HIS A 264 27.83 9.74 -53.20
N LEU A 265 27.25 9.57 -52.01
CA LEU A 265 26.45 10.60 -51.35
C LEU A 265 27.28 11.88 -51.12
N GLU A 266 28.58 11.75 -50.85
CA GLU A 266 29.51 12.89 -50.74
C GLU A 266 29.73 13.62 -52.08
N THR A 267 29.78 12.90 -53.20
CA THR A 267 30.23 13.43 -54.50
C THR A 267 29.09 13.91 -55.41
N ASP A 268 27.92 13.27 -55.35
CA ASP A 268 26.77 13.61 -56.20
C ASP A 268 25.96 14.76 -55.59
N SER A 269 25.81 15.85 -56.35
CA SER A 269 25.08 17.06 -55.94
C SER A 269 23.57 16.99 -56.15
N THR A 270 23.05 15.92 -56.77
CA THR A 270 21.64 15.80 -57.18
C THR A 270 20.83 14.86 -56.29
N THR A 271 21.48 13.92 -55.63
CA THR A 271 20.84 12.91 -54.77
C THR A 271 20.26 13.52 -53.50
N LYS A 272 19.00 13.18 -53.16
CA LYS A 272 18.39 13.47 -51.85
C LYS A 272 18.13 12.17 -51.08
N ALA A 273 18.63 12.04 -49.85
CA ALA A 273 18.53 10.80 -49.07
C ALA A 273 18.41 11.05 -47.56
N ILE A 274 17.86 10.07 -46.84
CA ILE A 274 17.88 9.99 -45.38
C ILE A 274 18.70 8.74 -45.01
N LEU A 275 19.90 8.94 -44.47
CA LEU A 275 20.80 7.85 -44.10
C LEU A 275 20.60 7.49 -42.62
N VAL A 276 20.03 6.31 -42.35
CA VAL A 276 19.89 5.76 -41.00
C VAL A 276 21.06 4.80 -40.72
N VAL A 277 21.89 5.14 -39.74
CA VAL A 277 23.10 4.40 -39.36
C VAL A 277 22.94 3.78 -37.98
N ASP A 278 22.79 2.45 -37.92
CA ASP A 278 22.61 1.71 -36.65
C ASP A 278 23.95 1.23 -36.07
N ASN A 279 24.02 1.14 -34.73
CA ASN A 279 25.24 0.90 -33.94
C ASN A 279 26.39 1.88 -34.25
N CYS A 280 26.09 3.18 -34.36
CA CYS A 280 27.06 4.21 -34.70
C CYS A 280 27.80 4.73 -33.45
N SER A 281 29.11 4.53 -33.34
CA SER A 281 29.92 5.07 -32.24
C SER A 281 29.95 6.60 -32.26
N ALA A 282 30.31 7.24 -31.14
CA ALA A 282 30.49 8.70 -31.12
C ALA A 282 31.58 9.17 -32.08
N GLU A 283 32.67 8.41 -32.23
CA GLU A 283 33.74 8.70 -33.18
C GLU A 283 33.25 8.65 -34.63
N TYR A 284 32.55 7.59 -35.01
CA TYR A 284 32.03 7.47 -36.36
C TYR A 284 30.93 8.49 -36.65
N HIS A 285 30.12 8.85 -35.65
CA HIS A 285 29.16 9.94 -35.77
C HIS A 285 29.85 11.27 -36.14
N ARG A 286 30.96 11.64 -35.46
CA ARG A 286 31.73 12.85 -35.82
C ARG A 286 32.26 12.76 -37.24
N ALA A 287 32.78 11.60 -37.64
CA ALA A 287 33.24 11.40 -39.01
C ALA A 287 32.13 11.60 -40.05
N LEU A 288 30.88 11.21 -39.74
CA LEU A 288 29.72 11.45 -40.60
C LEU A 288 29.30 12.93 -40.64
N VAL A 289 29.34 13.62 -39.50
CA VAL A 289 29.06 15.06 -39.40
C VAL A 289 30.01 15.83 -40.32
N ASP A 290 31.33 15.63 -40.16
CA ASP A 290 32.35 16.32 -40.94
C ASP A 290 32.18 16.11 -42.46
N ARG A 291 31.69 14.94 -42.87
CA ARG A 291 31.47 14.58 -44.27
C ARG A 291 30.21 15.24 -44.84
N PHE A 292 29.11 15.29 -44.09
CA PHE A 292 27.79 15.62 -44.62
C PHE A 292 27.28 17.03 -44.27
N GLU A 293 27.78 17.66 -43.21
CA GLU A 293 27.33 18.98 -42.74
C GLU A 293 27.40 20.06 -43.83
N THR A 294 28.41 19.99 -44.71
CA THR A 294 28.64 20.98 -45.77
C THR A 294 27.84 20.75 -47.07
N LEU A 295 27.12 19.62 -47.18
CA LEU A 295 26.47 19.18 -48.43
C LEU A 295 25.03 19.68 -48.63
N GLY A 296 24.56 20.55 -47.73
CA GLY A 296 23.24 21.20 -47.79
C GLY A 296 22.07 20.24 -47.53
N ASN A 297 20.83 20.70 -47.73
CA ASN A 297 19.56 20.04 -47.37
C ASN A 297 19.20 18.73 -48.08
N ARG A 298 20.20 18.09 -48.69
CA ARG A 298 20.04 16.92 -49.53
C ARG A 298 20.18 15.63 -48.73
N ILE A 299 20.97 15.60 -47.66
CA ILE A 299 21.27 14.39 -46.92
C ILE A 299 20.93 14.63 -45.45
N ASN A 300 19.93 13.91 -44.92
CA ASN A 300 19.69 13.88 -43.48
C ASN A 300 20.34 12.63 -42.91
N VAL A 301 21.07 12.76 -41.80
CA VAL A 301 21.78 11.64 -41.17
C VAL A 301 21.15 11.35 -39.82
N ILE A 302 20.63 10.13 -39.65
CA ILE A 302 20.07 9.65 -38.39
C ILE A 302 20.97 8.55 -37.87
N THR A 303 21.66 8.80 -36.76
CA THR A 303 22.53 7.79 -36.13
C THR A 303 21.85 7.19 -34.91
N VAL A 304 21.89 5.86 -34.79
CA VAL A 304 21.34 5.11 -33.66
C VAL A 304 22.49 4.43 -32.92
N SER A 305 22.52 4.54 -31.60
CA SER A 305 23.59 3.97 -30.79
C SER A 305 23.16 3.56 -29.40
N ASP A 306 23.92 2.64 -28.81
CA ASP A 306 23.94 2.39 -27.37
C ASP A 306 25.03 3.18 -26.64
N ASP A 307 25.86 3.94 -27.36
CA ASP A 307 26.80 4.89 -26.79
C ASP A 307 26.08 6.19 -26.39
N LEU A 308 26.17 6.52 -25.09
CA LEU A 308 25.53 7.67 -24.46
C LEU A 308 26.44 8.92 -24.43
N ASN A 309 27.63 8.83 -25.03
CA ASN A 309 28.50 9.99 -25.19
C ASN A 309 27.79 11.12 -25.92
N GLN A 310 27.96 12.34 -25.41
CA GLN A 310 27.47 13.53 -26.09
C GLN A 310 28.21 13.76 -27.40
N VAL A 311 27.45 14.09 -28.44
CA VAL A 311 27.96 14.37 -29.78
C VAL A 311 27.24 15.59 -30.35
N THR A 312 27.85 16.24 -31.32
CA THR A 312 27.23 17.38 -32.01
C THR A 312 26.13 16.88 -32.94
N ALA A 313 24.88 17.26 -32.67
CA ALA A 313 23.72 16.94 -33.49
C ALA A 313 22.68 18.07 -33.40
N ASP A 314 21.89 18.27 -34.46
CA ASP A 314 20.79 19.25 -34.48
C ASP A 314 19.64 18.82 -33.57
N PHE A 315 19.42 17.50 -33.48
CA PHE A 315 18.50 16.90 -32.52
C PHE A 315 19.08 15.63 -31.92
N GLN A 316 19.13 15.58 -30.58
CA GLN A 316 19.54 14.40 -29.83
C GLN A 316 18.43 13.98 -28.88
N ALA A 317 18.07 12.69 -28.92
CA ALA A 317 17.11 12.10 -27.99
C ALA A 317 17.62 10.77 -27.43
N GLU A 318 17.47 10.60 -26.13
CA GLU A 318 17.73 9.35 -25.44
C GLU A 318 16.41 8.62 -25.17
N LEU A 319 16.31 7.38 -25.64
CA LEU A 319 15.16 6.52 -25.38
C LEU A 319 15.35 5.77 -24.06
N SER A 320 14.48 6.07 -23.11
CA SER A 320 14.35 5.35 -21.85
C SER A 320 13.53 4.05 -22.01
N PRO A 321 13.66 3.10 -21.06
CA PRO A 321 12.73 1.99 -20.91
C PRO A 321 11.28 2.46 -20.84
N LEU A 322 10.36 1.65 -21.36
CA LEU A 322 8.93 1.91 -21.30
C LEU A 322 8.41 1.84 -19.87
N ALA A 323 7.37 2.63 -19.60
CA ALA A 323 6.61 2.51 -18.36
C ALA A 323 5.88 1.17 -18.28
N ASP A 324 5.63 0.70 -17.06
CA ASP A 324 4.92 -0.53 -16.73
C ASP A 324 3.59 -0.68 -17.50
N SER A 325 2.78 0.38 -17.56
CA SER A 325 1.50 0.39 -18.29
C SER A 325 1.67 0.19 -19.80
N SER A 326 2.80 0.64 -20.36
CA SER A 326 3.10 0.46 -21.79
C SER A 326 3.56 -0.96 -22.09
N ILE A 327 4.22 -1.64 -21.14
CA ILE A 327 4.54 -3.07 -21.26
C ILE A 327 3.28 -3.91 -21.10
N GLU A 328 2.39 -3.58 -20.17
CA GLU A 328 1.10 -4.27 -20.02
C GLU A 328 0.29 -4.19 -21.33
N ALA A 329 0.16 -2.98 -21.90
CA ALA A 329 -0.49 -2.79 -23.19
C ALA A 329 0.18 -3.57 -24.34
N LEU A 330 1.52 -3.69 -24.33
CA LEU A 330 2.26 -4.51 -25.30
C LEU A 330 1.90 -6.00 -25.16
N VAL A 331 1.89 -6.51 -23.92
CA VAL A 331 1.58 -7.92 -23.61
C VAL A 331 0.14 -8.25 -23.99
N GLU A 332 -0.82 -7.44 -23.56
CA GLU A 332 -2.24 -7.62 -23.87
C GLU A 332 -2.51 -7.58 -25.37
N SER A 333 -1.78 -6.74 -26.10
CA SER A 333 -1.93 -6.63 -27.54
C SER A 333 -1.41 -7.85 -28.31
N GLU A 334 -0.27 -8.40 -27.90
CA GLU A 334 0.36 -9.55 -28.60
C GLU A 334 -0.21 -10.90 -28.14
N ARG A 335 -0.61 -11.02 -26.87
CA ARG A 335 -1.10 -12.25 -26.24
C ARG A 335 -2.30 -11.96 -25.31
N PRO A 336 -3.49 -11.64 -25.87
CA PRO A 336 -4.70 -11.38 -25.08
C PRO A 336 -5.22 -12.61 -24.32
N ASP A 337 -4.66 -13.79 -24.60
CA ASP A 337 -4.95 -15.04 -23.90
C ASP A 337 -4.27 -15.17 -22.53
N LEU A 338 -3.28 -14.33 -22.22
CA LEU A 338 -2.56 -14.37 -20.94
C LEU A 338 -3.40 -13.77 -19.80
N ASN A 339 -3.35 -14.42 -18.64
CA ASN A 339 -4.02 -13.90 -17.44
C ASN A 339 -3.24 -12.74 -16.81
N ARG A 340 -3.92 -11.98 -15.94
CA ARG A 340 -3.35 -10.79 -15.25
C ARG A 340 -2.06 -11.10 -14.48
N THR A 341 -1.94 -12.30 -13.93
CA THR A 341 -0.76 -12.77 -13.20
C THR A 341 0.45 -12.91 -14.12
N ALA A 342 0.29 -13.56 -15.27
CA ALA A 342 1.35 -13.69 -16.28
C ALA A 342 1.77 -12.33 -16.81
N THR A 343 0.82 -11.44 -17.09
CA THR A 343 1.10 -10.05 -17.51
C THR A 343 1.90 -9.28 -16.47
N ALA A 344 1.52 -9.36 -15.18
CA ALA A 344 2.23 -8.69 -14.09
C ALA A 344 3.67 -9.18 -13.95
N LYS A 345 3.92 -10.48 -14.14
CA LYS A 345 5.29 -11.04 -14.16
C LYS A 345 6.08 -10.59 -15.38
N ILE A 346 5.52 -10.68 -16.59
CA ILE A 346 6.23 -10.26 -17.81
C ILE A 346 6.63 -8.79 -17.69
N LYS A 347 5.74 -7.95 -17.15
CA LYS A 347 6.03 -6.56 -16.83
C LYS A 347 7.22 -6.42 -15.91
N GLU A 348 7.17 -7.08 -14.75
CA GLU A 348 8.24 -7.06 -13.75
C GLU A 348 9.60 -7.53 -14.32
N PHE A 349 9.61 -8.68 -15.00
CA PHE A 349 10.81 -9.21 -15.64
C PHE A 349 11.28 -8.37 -16.82
N SER A 350 10.41 -7.71 -17.57
CA SER A 350 10.85 -6.88 -18.68
C SER A 350 11.63 -5.65 -18.22
N GLY A 351 11.38 -5.13 -17.00
CA GLY A 351 11.99 -3.90 -16.50
C GLY A 351 11.83 -2.69 -17.44
N GLY A 352 10.75 -2.66 -18.23
CA GLY A 352 10.52 -1.64 -19.25
C GLY A 352 11.25 -1.86 -20.58
N PHE A 353 11.95 -2.98 -20.78
CA PHE A 353 12.65 -3.29 -22.04
C PHE A 353 11.76 -4.11 -22.98
N PRO A 354 11.28 -3.54 -24.10
CA PRO A 354 10.40 -4.25 -25.02
C PRO A 354 11.04 -5.50 -25.63
N GLU A 355 12.35 -5.49 -25.91
CA GLU A 355 13.03 -6.66 -26.45
C GLU A 355 12.95 -7.86 -25.48
N LEU A 356 13.05 -7.61 -24.17
CA LEU A 356 12.94 -8.66 -23.15
C LEU A 356 11.50 -9.15 -23.02
N ALA A 357 10.53 -8.23 -22.98
CA ALA A 357 9.10 -8.59 -22.95
C ALA A 357 8.72 -9.49 -24.12
N VAL A 358 9.13 -9.14 -25.34
CA VAL A 358 8.82 -9.90 -26.56
C VAL A 358 9.48 -11.27 -26.57
N ARG A 359 10.73 -11.38 -26.11
CA ARG A 359 11.42 -12.68 -26.00
C ARG A 359 10.72 -13.60 -25.00
N ILE A 360 10.32 -13.05 -23.85
CA ILE A 360 9.55 -13.79 -22.84
C ILE A 360 8.22 -14.27 -23.47
N LEU A 361 7.49 -13.38 -24.17
CA LEU A 361 6.23 -13.73 -24.85
C LEU A 361 6.37 -14.84 -25.89
N THR A 362 7.48 -14.89 -26.63
CA THR A 362 7.72 -15.93 -27.66
C THR A 362 7.99 -17.32 -27.07
N ASN A 363 8.36 -17.40 -25.79
CA ASN A 363 8.72 -18.64 -25.11
C ASN A 363 7.64 -19.15 -24.15
N ILE A 364 6.57 -18.38 -23.95
CA ILE A 364 5.43 -18.75 -23.11
C ILE A 364 4.47 -19.63 -23.92
N GLU A 365 4.29 -20.88 -23.49
CA GLU A 365 3.32 -21.83 -24.05
C GLU A 365 1.86 -21.35 -23.83
N PHE A 366 0.91 -22.02 -24.50
CA PHE A 366 -0.51 -21.71 -24.38
C PHE A 366 -0.99 -22.12 -22.96
N GLY A 367 -1.29 -21.15 -22.09
CA GLY A 367 -1.90 -21.41 -20.78
C GLY A 367 -1.12 -20.99 -19.53
N GLY A 368 0.13 -20.48 -19.62
CA GLY A 368 0.79 -19.96 -18.41
C GLY A 368 2.31 -19.77 -18.48
N TRP A 369 2.85 -19.17 -17.41
CA TRP A 369 4.27 -18.93 -17.19
C TRP A 369 4.97 -20.22 -16.70
N ASN A 370 5.84 -20.81 -17.52
CA ASN A 370 6.77 -21.84 -17.06
C ASN A 370 7.83 -21.19 -16.14
N SER A 371 8.19 -21.84 -15.03
CA SER A 371 9.09 -21.29 -14.00
C SER A 371 10.47 -20.89 -14.52
N GLU A 372 10.90 -21.49 -15.63
CA GLU A 372 12.20 -21.21 -16.23
C GLU A 372 12.14 -20.06 -17.23
N ILE A 373 12.93 -19.02 -16.95
CA ILE A 373 13.04 -17.85 -17.81
C ILE A 373 14.25 -18.03 -18.72
N GLU A 374 14.04 -17.95 -20.03
CA GLU A 374 15.16 -17.86 -20.96
C GLU A 374 15.85 -16.49 -20.79
N LEU A 375 16.90 -16.48 -19.96
CA LEU A 375 17.72 -15.30 -19.72
C LEU A 375 18.43 -14.86 -21.01
N PRO A 376 18.71 -13.56 -21.16
CA PRO A 376 19.30 -13.03 -22.39
C PRO A 376 20.62 -13.73 -22.75
N PRO A 377 20.85 -14.10 -24.02
CA PRO A 377 22.06 -14.81 -24.44
C PRO A 377 23.29 -13.96 -24.16
N GLY A 378 24.44 -14.60 -23.90
CA GLY A 378 25.67 -13.91 -23.47
C GLY A 378 26.14 -12.74 -24.35
N GLN A 379 25.77 -12.73 -25.64
CA GLN A 379 26.02 -11.59 -26.53
C GLN A 379 25.15 -10.35 -26.19
N LEU A 380 23.88 -10.53 -25.83
CA LEU A 380 23.02 -9.44 -25.38
C LEU A 380 23.48 -8.90 -24.03
N THR A 381 23.89 -9.77 -23.11
CA THR A 381 24.48 -9.38 -21.82
C THR A 381 25.76 -8.56 -22.00
N LYS A 382 26.65 -9.01 -22.89
CA LYS A 382 27.86 -8.25 -23.21
C LYS A 382 27.53 -6.87 -23.78
N ARG A 383 26.54 -6.78 -24.69
CA ARG A 383 26.07 -5.49 -25.23
C ARG A 383 25.41 -4.59 -24.19
N LEU A 384 24.66 -5.15 -23.25
CA LEU A 384 24.08 -4.39 -22.14
C LEU A 384 25.16 -3.81 -21.23
N LEU A 385 26.17 -4.62 -20.89
CA LEU A 385 27.24 -4.26 -19.98
C LEU A 385 28.23 -3.25 -20.57
N VAL A 386 28.77 -3.51 -21.77
CA VAL A 386 29.88 -2.73 -22.35
C VAL A 386 29.56 -2.06 -23.69
N GLY A 387 28.36 -2.25 -24.25
CA GLY A 387 27.99 -1.70 -25.56
C GLY A 387 28.72 -2.35 -26.73
N THR A 388 28.87 -1.61 -27.83
CA THR A 388 29.53 -2.05 -29.07
C THR A 388 30.87 -1.35 -29.38
N SER A 389 31.29 -0.37 -28.59
CA SER A 389 32.55 0.38 -28.76
C SER A 389 33.76 -0.30 -28.09
N SER A 390 34.95 -0.14 -28.67
CA SER A 390 36.17 -0.83 -28.24
C SER A 390 37.01 -0.08 -27.20
N ASP A 391 36.85 1.24 -27.02
CA ASP A 391 37.99 2.04 -26.53
C ASP A 391 37.79 2.84 -25.23
N ASP A 392 36.58 2.91 -24.65
CA ASP A 392 36.33 3.64 -23.38
C ASP A 392 35.36 2.88 -22.45
N HIS A 393 35.82 1.78 -21.84
CA HIS A 393 35.06 1.07 -20.80
C HIS A 393 35.98 0.32 -19.83
N PRO A 394 35.57 0.15 -18.55
CA PRO A 394 36.25 -0.74 -17.64
C PRO A 394 36.34 -2.15 -18.20
N SER A 395 37.32 -2.94 -17.74
CA SER A 395 37.46 -4.32 -18.18
C SER A 395 36.14 -5.08 -17.96
N PHE A 396 35.69 -5.83 -18.96
CA PHE A 396 34.45 -6.60 -18.87
C PHE A 396 34.43 -7.53 -17.64
N ARG A 397 35.60 -8.02 -17.22
CA ARG A 397 35.74 -8.85 -16.02
C ARG A 397 35.39 -8.06 -14.76
N ASP A 398 35.93 -6.85 -14.63
CA ASP A 398 35.85 -6.03 -13.42
C ASP A 398 34.47 -5.39 -13.29
N LEU A 399 33.92 -4.89 -14.41
CA LEU A 399 32.53 -4.45 -14.48
C LEU A 399 31.56 -5.56 -14.08
N ARG A 400 31.71 -6.76 -14.65
CA ARG A 400 30.85 -7.89 -14.29
C ARG A 400 30.99 -8.26 -12.82
N LYS A 401 32.21 -8.29 -12.26
CA LYS A 401 32.44 -8.64 -10.85
C LYS A 401 31.79 -7.61 -9.92
N THR A 402 31.96 -6.31 -10.22
CA THR A 402 31.34 -5.21 -9.48
C THR A 402 29.82 -5.30 -9.50
N LEU A 403 29.20 -5.39 -10.68
CA LEU A 403 27.74 -5.48 -10.78
C LEU A 403 27.16 -6.77 -10.19
N SER A 404 27.92 -7.87 -10.19
CA SER A 404 27.50 -9.11 -9.55
C SER A 404 27.39 -8.98 -8.02
N ALA A 405 28.16 -8.09 -7.41
CA ALA A 405 28.05 -7.80 -5.98
C ALA A 405 26.74 -7.05 -5.66
N PHE A 406 26.32 -6.12 -6.52
CA PHE A 406 25.02 -5.45 -6.40
C PHE A 406 23.83 -6.36 -6.74
N ALA A 407 24.01 -7.36 -7.60
CA ALA A 407 22.90 -8.14 -8.17
C ALA A 407 22.06 -8.93 -7.15
N ILE A 408 22.66 -9.30 -6.02
CA ILE A 408 22.00 -10.07 -4.94
C ILE A 408 21.06 -9.20 -4.11
N PHE A 409 21.22 -7.87 -4.16
CA PHE A 409 20.45 -6.94 -3.36
C PHE A 409 19.47 -6.19 -4.26
N ASP A 410 18.28 -5.89 -3.76
CA ASP A 410 17.36 -5.04 -4.52
C ASP A 410 17.89 -3.61 -4.65
N ARG A 411 18.45 -3.09 -3.55
CA ARG A 411 19.18 -1.82 -3.46
C ARG A 411 20.33 -1.96 -2.46
N VAL A 412 21.36 -1.15 -2.66
CA VAL A 412 22.51 -1.02 -1.77
C VAL A 412 22.75 0.46 -1.50
N GLY A 413 22.85 0.85 -0.23
CA GLY A 413 23.30 2.18 0.14
C GLY A 413 24.68 2.46 -0.45
N TRP A 414 24.79 3.55 -1.20
CA TRP A 414 25.98 3.97 -1.95
C TRP A 414 26.61 5.24 -1.38
N ARG A 415 25.79 6.25 -1.08
CA ARG A 415 26.23 7.51 -0.49
C ARG A 415 25.41 7.84 0.76
N ASP A 416 26.07 8.30 1.81
CA ASP A 416 25.41 8.88 2.99
C ASP A 416 24.92 10.31 2.71
N ALA A 417 24.37 10.98 3.74
CA ALA A 417 23.89 12.37 3.63
C ALA A 417 25.01 13.33 3.19
N ASP A 418 26.22 13.14 3.73
CA ASP A 418 27.41 13.99 3.51
C ASP A 418 28.12 13.70 2.17
N GLY A 419 27.73 12.64 1.47
CA GLY A 419 28.30 12.24 0.18
C GLY A 419 29.51 11.31 0.28
N ASN A 420 29.79 10.73 1.45
CA ASN A 420 30.79 9.67 1.60
C ASN A 420 30.22 8.31 1.17
N LEU A 421 31.09 7.31 0.98
CA LEU A 421 30.66 5.93 0.74
C LEU A 421 29.86 5.40 1.92
N HIS A 422 28.67 4.88 1.63
CA HIS A 422 27.77 4.36 2.65
C HIS A 422 28.31 3.03 3.24
N PRO A 423 28.12 2.74 4.55
CA PRO A 423 28.60 1.52 5.19
C PRO A 423 28.17 0.22 4.49
N GLU A 424 26.95 0.17 3.96
CA GLU A 424 26.45 -0.98 3.19
C GLU A 424 27.33 -1.32 1.98
N PHE A 425 27.80 -0.32 1.23
CA PHE A 425 28.70 -0.56 0.11
C PHE A 425 30.07 -1.04 0.58
N LEU A 426 30.60 -0.50 1.67
CA LEU A 426 31.90 -0.93 2.21
C LEU A 426 31.86 -2.41 2.64
N GLU A 427 30.77 -2.84 3.25
CA GLU A 427 30.55 -4.25 3.60
C GLU A 427 30.54 -5.14 2.37
N ILE A 428 29.83 -4.72 1.32
CA ILE A 428 29.78 -5.44 0.04
C ILE A 428 31.16 -5.44 -0.65
N TYR A 429 31.91 -4.35 -0.56
CA TYR A 429 33.24 -4.21 -1.12
C TYR A 429 34.20 -5.25 -0.53
N ASP A 430 34.14 -5.46 0.78
CA ASP A 430 34.96 -6.44 1.48
C ASP A 430 34.46 -7.88 1.27
N VAL A 431 33.18 -8.15 1.59
CA VAL A 431 32.61 -9.50 1.54
C VAL A 431 32.64 -10.08 0.13
N PHE A 432 32.33 -9.30 -0.91
CA PHE A 432 32.34 -9.79 -2.29
C PHE A 432 33.71 -9.67 -2.98
N GLY A 433 34.75 -9.29 -2.23
CA GLY A 433 36.14 -9.23 -2.69
C GLY A 433 36.35 -8.24 -3.83
N LEU A 434 35.69 -7.08 -3.80
CA LEU A 434 35.89 -6.01 -4.79
C LEU A 434 37.27 -5.36 -4.65
N ASN A 435 37.88 -5.45 -3.47
CA ASN A 435 39.29 -5.12 -3.23
C ASN A 435 40.31 -5.80 -4.16
N THR A 436 39.94 -6.93 -4.77
CA THR A 436 40.80 -7.62 -5.76
C THR A 436 40.78 -6.99 -7.15
N ILE A 437 39.83 -6.07 -7.41
CA ILE A 437 39.77 -5.27 -8.63
C ILE A 437 40.69 -4.06 -8.46
N GLY A 438 40.47 -3.29 -7.39
CA GLY A 438 41.16 -2.04 -7.11
C GLY A 438 40.73 -1.43 -5.79
N ASP A 439 41.22 -0.22 -5.50
CA ASP A 439 40.74 0.58 -4.38
C ASP A 439 39.29 1.07 -4.60
N THR A 440 38.72 1.77 -3.62
CA THR A 440 37.35 2.27 -3.75
C THR A 440 37.17 3.27 -4.88
N SER A 441 38.22 4.02 -5.26
CA SER A 441 38.16 4.98 -6.38
C SER A 441 38.00 4.26 -7.72
N GLU A 442 38.70 3.15 -7.93
CA GLU A 442 38.55 2.34 -9.14
C GLU A 442 37.13 1.74 -9.25
N ILE A 443 36.53 1.34 -8.13
CA ILE A 443 35.14 0.86 -8.11
C ILE A 443 34.16 2.00 -8.37
N GLU A 444 34.41 3.20 -7.84
CA GLU A 444 33.61 4.39 -8.12
C GLU A 444 33.59 4.74 -9.61
N ASP A 445 34.71 4.60 -10.32
CA ASP A 445 34.77 4.79 -11.77
C ASP A 445 33.91 3.74 -12.52
N ILE A 446 33.97 2.48 -12.08
CA ILE A 446 33.13 1.39 -12.64
C ILE A 446 31.64 1.65 -12.39
N VAL A 447 31.29 2.09 -11.17
CA VAL A 447 29.92 2.45 -10.79
C VAL A 447 29.46 3.67 -11.58
N GLY A 448 30.30 4.68 -11.74
CA GLY A 448 30.03 5.87 -12.56
C GLY A 448 29.73 5.49 -14.01
N TYR A 449 30.54 4.61 -14.59
CA TYR A 449 30.29 4.05 -15.92
C TYR A 449 28.95 3.30 -15.97
N ALA A 450 28.67 2.43 -14.99
CA ALA A 450 27.41 1.68 -14.94
C ALA A 450 26.17 2.57 -14.75
N LYS A 451 26.28 3.66 -13.97
CA LYS A 451 25.24 4.68 -13.80
C LYS A 451 25.00 5.46 -15.09
N GLN A 452 26.07 5.90 -15.75
CA GLN A 452 25.96 6.58 -17.05
C GLN A 452 25.25 5.67 -18.06
N ARG A 453 25.55 4.37 -18.05
CA ARG A 453 24.85 3.37 -18.86
C ARG A 453 23.44 3.05 -18.39
N GLY A 454 22.96 3.54 -17.26
CA GLY A 454 21.64 3.23 -16.71
C GLY A 454 21.47 1.79 -16.21
N LEU A 455 22.59 1.09 -15.96
CA LEU A 455 22.62 -0.24 -15.36
C LEU A 455 22.45 -0.17 -13.84
N LEU A 456 23.03 0.86 -13.21
CA LEU A 456 22.77 1.20 -11.81
C LEU A 456 21.92 2.47 -11.79
N ARG A 457 20.84 2.44 -11.01
CA ARG A 457 19.97 3.62 -10.80
C ARG A 457 20.06 4.08 -9.36
N GLY A 458 20.00 5.40 -9.19
CA GLY A 458 19.95 6.09 -7.92
C GLY A 458 21.22 6.86 -7.59
N GLU A 459 21.10 7.80 -6.65
CA GLU A 459 22.19 8.68 -6.21
C GLU A 459 22.75 8.26 -4.86
N LYS A 460 21.89 8.02 -3.88
CA LYS A 460 22.27 7.60 -2.53
C LYS A 460 22.14 6.10 -2.33
N ALA A 461 21.23 5.44 -3.03
CA ALA A 461 21.10 3.99 -3.05
C ALA A 461 21.08 3.46 -4.48
N LEU A 462 21.91 2.46 -4.76
CA LEU A 462 22.05 1.89 -6.10
C LEU A 462 21.24 0.61 -6.25
N SER A 463 20.39 0.58 -7.28
CA SER A 463 19.68 -0.62 -7.73
C SER A 463 20.20 -1.07 -9.09
N LEU A 464 20.48 -2.37 -9.23
CA LEU A 464 20.87 -2.96 -10.50
C LEU A 464 19.65 -3.25 -11.38
N GLN A 465 19.66 -2.67 -12.58
CA GLN A 465 18.57 -2.73 -13.55
C GLN A 465 19.06 -3.16 -14.94
N PRO A 466 18.22 -3.88 -15.71
CA PRO A 466 16.92 -4.43 -15.31
C PRO A 466 17.07 -5.73 -14.48
N LEU A 467 16.01 -6.16 -13.79
CA LEU A 467 15.97 -7.42 -13.02
C LEU A 467 16.58 -8.64 -13.76
N PRO A 468 16.32 -8.91 -15.05
CA PRO A 468 16.94 -10.04 -15.75
C PRO A 468 18.45 -9.98 -15.85
N LEU A 469 19.04 -8.78 -15.92
CA LEU A 469 20.50 -8.64 -15.89
C LEU A 469 21.04 -9.06 -14.53
N ALA A 470 20.41 -8.61 -13.44
CA ALA A 470 20.77 -9.03 -12.09
C ALA A 470 20.66 -10.55 -11.93
N LEU A 471 19.56 -11.16 -12.38
CA LEU A 471 19.38 -12.62 -12.30
C LEU A 471 20.40 -13.39 -13.13
N LEU A 472 20.80 -12.87 -14.29
CA LEU A 472 21.85 -13.50 -15.08
C LEU A 472 23.23 -13.42 -14.40
N LEU A 473 23.53 -12.30 -13.75
CA LEU A 473 24.78 -12.15 -12.98
C LEU A 473 24.79 -13.08 -11.76
N ILE A 474 23.66 -13.20 -11.06
CA ILE A 474 23.47 -14.19 -9.99
C ILE A 474 23.66 -15.61 -10.53
N LYS A 475 22.98 -15.98 -11.62
CA LYS A 475 23.11 -17.30 -12.27
C LYS A 475 24.57 -17.63 -12.57
N THR A 476 25.29 -16.68 -13.18
CA THR A 476 26.71 -16.84 -13.50
C THR A 476 27.57 -17.07 -12.26
N ARG A 477 27.23 -16.43 -11.13
CA ARG A 477 27.94 -16.59 -9.86
C ARG A 477 27.68 -17.97 -9.25
N ILE A 478 26.43 -18.42 -9.27
CA ILE A 478 26.02 -19.74 -8.79
C ILE A 478 26.72 -20.84 -9.59
N GLU A 479 26.73 -20.75 -10.93
CA GLU A 479 27.40 -21.73 -11.82
C GLU A 479 28.92 -21.80 -11.61
N ARG A 480 29.52 -20.77 -11.00
CA ARG A 480 30.94 -20.73 -10.67
C ARG A 480 31.25 -21.18 -9.24
N HIS A 481 30.23 -21.47 -8.45
CA HIS A 481 30.34 -21.70 -7.00
C HIS A 481 31.00 -20.52 -6.27
N ASP A 482 30.72 -19.29 -6.71
CA ASP A 482 31.24 -18.06 -6.10
C ASP A 482 30.26 -17.49 -5.04
N LEU A 483 29.25 -18.25 -4.60
CA LEU A 483 28.24 -17.81 -3.61
C LEU A 483 28.18 -18.79 -2.44
N ASP A 484 28.80 -18.40 -1.33
CA ASP A 484 28.98 -19.20 -0.11
C ASP A 484 28.20 -18.62 1.08
N ASP A 485 28.40 -19.22 2.27
CA ASP A 485 27.74 -18.87 3.52
C ASP A 485 28.09 -17.47 4.06
N GLU A 486 28.98 -16.75 3.37
CA GLU A 486 29.27 -15.32 3.56
C GLU A 486 28.01 -14.45 3.57
N LEU A 487 26.94 -14.85 2.87
CA LEU A 487 25.64 -14.17 2.97
C LEU A 487 25.11 -14.11 4.41
N LEU A 488 25.38 -15.12 5.24
CA LEU A 488 24.96 -15.16 6.65
C LEU A 488 25.75 -14.20 7.55
N GLN A 489 26.87 -13.66 7.06
CA GLN A 489 27.73 -12.74 7.80
C GLN A 489 27.34 -11.27 7.59
N LEU A 490 26.45 -11.00 6.61
CA LEU A 490 26.03 -9.64 6.29
C LEU A 490 25.20 -9.02 7.42
N PRO A 491 25.29 -7.68 7.62
CA PRO A 491 24.40 -6.93 8.49
C PRO A 491 22.92 -7.14 8.18
N THR A 492 22.08 -7.04 9.21
CA THR A 492 20.63 -7.27 9.13
C THR A 492 19.95 -6.41 8.05
N GLU A 493 20.38 -5.17 7.88
CA GLU A 493 19.85 -4.22 6.91
C GLU A 493 20.11 -4.68 5.48
N LEU A 494 21.34 -5.13 5.18
CA LEU A 494 21.72 -5.68 3.87
C LEU A 494 21.04 -7.02 3.59
N LEU A 495 20.95 -7.89 4.60
CA LEU A 495 20.20 -9.14 4.50
C LEU A 495 18.74 -8.86 4.09
N GLN A 496 18.11 -7.84 4.66
CA GLN A 496 16.75 -7.45 4.29
C GLN A 496 16.64 -7.02 2.81
N ARG A 497 17.71 -6.48 2.21
CA ARG A 497 17.75 -6.17 0.76
C ARG A 497 17.94 -7.42 -0.10
N ALA A 498 18.73 -8.38 0.38
CA ALA A 498 18.90 -9.68 -0.27
C ALA A 498 17.63 -10.54 -0.21
N GLU A 499 16.82 -10.39 0.86
CA GLU A 499 15.58 -11.15 1.06
C GLU A 499 14.61 -11.04 -0.13
N THR A 500 14.64 -9.92 -0.86
CA THR A 500 13.80 -9.66 -2.04
C THR A 500 14.28 -10.40 -3.28
N ARG A 501 15.60 -10.59 -3.47
CA ARG A 501 16.18 -11.19 -4.68
C ARG A 501 16.39 -12.69 -4.59
N ILE A 502 16.73 -13.24 -3.41
CA ILE A 502 16.92 -14.68 -3.19
C ILE A 502 15.75 -15.53 -3.72
N PRO A 503 14.46 -15.16 -3.53
CA PRO A 503 13.35 -15.94 -4.06
C PRO A 503 13.39 -16.15 -5.57
N TYR A 504 14.01 -15.25 -6.35
CA TYR A 504 14.10 -15.34 -7.81
C TYR A 504 15.16 -16.34 -8.29
N PHE A 505 15.92 -16.97 -7.41
CA PHE A 505 16.89 -18.00 -7.80
C PHE A 505 16.18 -19.21 -8.42
N ASN A 506 14.88 -19.39 -8.13
CA ASN A 506 14.04 -20.39 -8.78
C ASN A 506 13.73 -20.11 -10.27
N ALA A 507 14.17 -18.98 -10.83
CA ALA A 507 13.98 -18.61 -12.24
C ALA A 507 14.84 -19.42 -13.23
N PHE A 508 15.85 -20.16 -12.76
CA PHE A 508 16.78 -20.92 -13.60
C PHE A 508 17.24 -22.21 -12.90
N GLU A 509 17.50 -23.26 -13.68
CA GLU A 509 17.86 -24.62 -13.18
C GLU A 509 19.01 -24.61 -12.18
N SER A 510 20.13 -23.96 -12.51
CA SER A 510 21.30 -23.88 -11.62
C SER A 510 21.02 -23.20 -10.27
N GLY A 511 20.03 -22.31 -10.21
CA GLY A 511 19.60 -21.67 -8.97
C GLY A 511 18.70 -22.57 -8.13
N GLN A 512 17.83 -23.35 -8.78
CA GLN A 512 17.02 -24.38 -8.11
C GLN A 512 17.94 -25.45 -7.49
N ASP A 513 18.94 -25.92 -8.25
CA ASP A 513 19.95 -26.86 -7.77
C ASP A 513 20.72 -26.30 -6.57
N TRP A 514 21.20 -25.05 -6.68
CA TRP A 514 21.91 -24.39 -5.58
C TRP A 514 21.06 -24.23 -4.32
N VAL A 515 19.78 -23.85 -4.45
CA VAL A 515 18.86 -23.77 -3.30
C VAL A 515 18.66 -25.15 -2.68
N SER A 516 18.51 -26.19 -3.50
CA SER A 516 18.37 -27.57 -3.02
C SER A 516 19.63 -28.04 -2.28
N ASP A 517 20.81 -27.71 -2.80
CA ASP A 517 22.11 -28.01 -2.19
C ASP A 517 22.29 -27.28 -0.85
N VAL A 518 21.96 -25.98 -0.77
CA VAL A 518 22.05 -25.18 0.47
C VAL A 518 21.10 -25.70 1.56
N LEU A 519 19.89 -26.14 1.18
CA LEU A 519 18.89 -26.70 2.09
C LEU A 519 19.08 -28.22 2.35
N SER A 520 20.03 -28.85 1.67
CA SER A 520 20.36 -30.26 1.82
C SER A 520 20.96 -30.57 3.21
N ARG A 521 21.24 -31.86 3.48
CA ARG A 521 21.90 -32.26 4.74
C ARG A 521 23.38 -31.88 4.80
N SER A 522 24.02 -31.67 3.65
CA SER A 522 25.42 -31.28 3.52
C SER A 522 25.60 -29.79 3.23
N GLY A 523 24.50 -29.06 3.01
CA GLY A 523 24.49 -27.60 2.82
C GLY A 523 24.53 -26.83 4.13
N TRP A 524 24.30 -25.53 4.04
CA TRP A 524 24.40 -24.60 5.18
C TRP A 524 23.45 -25.02 6.32
N PHE A 525 22.21 -25.36 5.98
CA PHE A 525 21.20 -25.81 6.95
C PHE A 525 21.28 -27.31 7.28
N GLY A 526 22.45 -27.92 7.06
CA GLY A 526 22.79 -29.23 7.59
C GLY A 526 22.79 -29.21 9.12
N ASP A 527 23.37 -28.16 9.72
CA ASP A 527 23.15 -27.78 11.11
C ASP A 527 21.93 -26.85 11.21
N THR A 528 20.88 -27.32 11.88
CA THR A 528 19.64 -26.56 12.04
C THR A 528 19.74 -25.47 13.10
N SER A 529 20.82 -25.40 13.89
CA SER A 529 21.07 -24.32 14.85
C SER A 529 21.15 -22.93 14.18
N ILE A 530 21.54 -22.89 12.90
CA ILE A 530 21.59 -21.64 12.12
C ILE A 530 20.21 -20.95 12.07
N LEU A 531 19.12 -21.72 12.07
CA LEU A 531 17.74 -21.19 12.11
C LEU A 531 17.43 -20.43 13.40
N GLU A 532 18.21 -20.64 14.46
CA GLU A 532 18.03 -19.98 15.76
C GLU A 532 18.65 -18.58 15.77
N THR A 533 19.50 -18.25 14.79
CA THR A 533 20.10 -16.92 14.59
C THR A 533 19.18 -15.99 13.80
N GLU A 534 19.30 -14.67 14.00
CA GLU A 534 18.52 -13.69 13.22
C GLU A 534 18.83 -13.79 11.71
N ALA A 535 20.11 -13.81 11.33
CA ALA A 535 20.55 -13.90 9.95
C ALA A 535 20.07 -15.20 9.27
N GLY A 536 20.25 -16.34 9.95
CA GLY A 536 19.83 -17.65 9.44
C GLY A 536 18.32 -17.76 9.29
N GLY A 537 17.53 -17.25 10.23
CA GLY A 537 16.06 -17.21 10.12
C GLY A 537 15.57 -16.37 8.94
N ARG A 538 16.24 -15.24 8.63
CA ARG A 538 15.92 -14.36 7.50
C ARG A 538 16.28 -14.98 6.15
N VAL A 539 17.51 -15.48 6.02
CA VAL A 539 17.96 -16.16 4.80
C VAL A 539 17.11 -17.40 4.53
N PHE A 540 16.80 -18.19 5.56
CA PHE A 540 15.93 -19.35 5.44
C PHE A 540 14.52 -18.97 4.94
N LYS A 541 13.92 -17.91 5.46
CA LYS A 541 12.63 -17.39 4.98
C LYS A 541 12.66 -17.05 3.49
N SER A 542 13.75 -16.48 2.99
CA SER A 542 13.84 -16.17 1.56
C SER A 542 14.12 -17.41 0.71
N LEU A 543 14.96 -18.34 1.17
CA LEU A 543 15.20 -19.62 0.51
C LEU A 543 13.94 -20.49 0.48
N SER A 544 13.10 -20.44 1.50
CA SER A 544 11.84 -21.21 1.54
C SER A 544 10.82 -20.72 0.51
N ARG A 545 10.93 -19.47 0.06
CA ARG A 545 10.17 -18.95 -1.08
C ARG A 545 10.73 -19.45 -2.41
N ALA A 546 12.04 -19.71 -2.49
CA ALA A 546 12.61 -20.33 -3.69
C ALA A 546 12.23 -21.82 -3.81
N SER A 547 12.34 -22.59 -2.71
CA SER A 547 11.96 -24.01 -2.63
C SER A 547 11.24 -24.34 -1.31
N ALA A 548 9.90 -24.42 -1.38
CA ALA A 548 9.06 -24.79 -0.24
C ALA A 548 9.29 -26.26 0.20
N GLU A 549 9.49 -27.16 -0.77
CA GLU A 549 9.67 -28.59 -0.56
C GLU A 549 10.99 -28.90 0.16
N ASP A 550 12.09 -28.26 -0.25
CA ASP A 550 13.39 -28.45 0.38
C ASP A 550 13.45 -27.79 1.77
N ALA A 551 12.84 -26.60 1.91
CA ALA A 551 12.73 -25.95 3.21
C ALA A 551 11.94 -26.81 4.22
N THR A 552 10.88 -27.48 3.79
CA THR A 552 10.12 -28.42 4.62
C THR A 552 10.98 -29.58 5.14
N LYS A 553 11.95 -30.07 4.34
CA LYS A 553 12.92 -31.09 4.78
C LYS A 553 13.85 -30.57 5.88
N VAL A 554 14.20 -29.28 5.88
CA VAL A 554 14.99 -28.63 6.95
C VAL A 554 14.14 -28.50 8.21
N LEU A 555 12.91 -27.99 8.09
CA LEU A 555 11.96 -27.84 9.19
C LEU A 555 11.71 -29.17 9.90
N ARG A 556 11.52 -30.25 9.14
CA ARG A 556 11.37 -31.60 9.69
C ARG A 556 12.54 -32.01 10.59
N ARG A 557 13.78 -31.65 10.24
CA ARG A 557 14.97 -31.94 11.08
C ARG A 557 14.99 -31.06 12.33
N PHE A 558 14.73 -29.76 12.16
CA PHE A 558 14.66 -28.80 13.25
C PHE A 558 13.63 -29.24 14.30
N PHE A 559 12.37 -29.39 13.90
CA PHE A 559 11.29 -29.76 14.82
C PHE A 559 11.43 -31.16 15.43
N ARG A 560 12.11 -32.11 14.78
CA ARG A 560 12.37 -33.44 15.35
C ARG A 560 13.34 -33.42 16.53
N THR A 561 14.20 -32.41 16.62
CA THR A 561 15.27 -32.35 17.63
C THR A 561 14.99 -31.39 18.78
N ARG A 562 13.96 -30.53 18.65
CA ARG A 562 13.56 -29.57 19.69
C ARG A 562 12.31 -30.03 20.43
N SER A 563 12.35 -29.93 21.74
CA SER A 563 11.23 -30.15 22.66
C SER A 563 10.36 -28.89 22.79
N HIS A 564 9.24 -28.96 23.53
CA HIS A 564 8.39 -27.79 23.78
C HIS A 564 9.12 -26.66 24.53
N PRO A 565 9.88 -26.92 25.63
CA PRO A 565 10.73 -25.90 26.27
C PRO A 565 11.71 -25.21 25.31
N ASP A 566 12.40 -25.99 24.47
CA ASP A 566 13.37 -25.43 23.50
C ASP A 566 12.68 -24.45 22.53
N LEU A 567 11.46 -24.78 22.07
CA LEU A 567 10.68 -23.91 21.18
C LEU A 567 10.16 -22.65 21.89
N LYS A 568 9.97 -22.70 23.22
CA LYS A 568 9.54 -21.56 24.02
C LYS A 568 10.69 -20.59 24.30
N GLU A 569 11.93 -21.07 24.38
CA GLU A 569 13.13 -20.24 24.52
C GLU A 569 13.65 -19.67 23.18
N PHE A 570 13.17 -20.21 22.04
CA PHE A 570 13.55 -19.77 20.70
C PHE A 570 13.02 -18.35 20.38
N THR A 571 13.92 -17.36 20.30
CA THR A 571 13.58 -15.94 20.09
C THR A 571 14.17 -15.33 18.82
N GLN A 572 15.50 -15.25 18.67
CA GLN A 572 16.17 -14.46 17.61
C GLN A 572 15.75 -14.83 16.18
N GLY A 573 15.78 -16.12 15.81
CA GLY A 573 15.34 -16.57 14.48
C GLY A 573 13.82 -16.82 14.34
N ARG A 574 13.05 -16.72 15.43
CA ARG A 574 11.64 -17.16 15.47
C ARG A 574 10.77 -16.41 14.48
N ARG A 575 10.97 -15.11 14.35
CA ARG A 575 10.16 -14.31 13.42
C ARG A 575 10.42 -14.66 11.96
N GLY A 576 11.67 -14.93 11.61
CA GLY A 576 12.05 -15.47 10.30
C GLY A 576 11.35 -16.81 10.04
N MET A 577 11.39 -17.70 11.02
CA MET A 577 10.75 -19.02 10.99
C MET A 577 9.23 -18.95 10.79
N VAL A 578 8.52 -18.15 11.60
CA VAL A 578 7.05 -17.99 11.48
C VAL A 578 6.66 -17.43 10.11
N ARG A 579 7.42 -16.45 9.59
CA ARG A 579 7.22 -15.90 8.24
C ARG A 579 7.53 -16.92 7.14
N ALA A 580 8.53 -17.77 7.33
CA ALA A 580 8.86 -18.86 6.41
C ALA A 580 7.74 -19.89 6.38
N LEU A 581 7.32 -20.39 7.54
CA LEU A 581 6.20 -21.34 7.69
C LEU A 581 4.92 -20.79 7.07
N ARG A 582 4.59 -19.52 7.29
CA ARG A 582 3.43 -18.86 6.65
C ARG A 582 3.52 -18.90 5.12
N GLY A 583 4.70 -18.65 4.55
CA GLY A 583 4.92 -18.71 3.10
C GLY A 583 4.83 -20.14 2.55
N ILE A 584 5.40 -21.12 3.25
CA ILE A 584 5.39 -22.52 2.83
C ILE A 584 3.95 -23.07 2.91
N ALA A 585 3.20 -22.74 3.96
CA ALA A 585 1.82 -23.18 4.16
C ALA A 585 0.87 -22.77 3.01
N VAL A 586 1.24 -21.79 2.18
CA VAL A 586 0.43 -21.39 1.03
C VAL A 586 0.20 -22.55 0.06
N TRP A 587 1.18 -23.46 -0.09
CA TRP A 587 1.14 -24.54 -1.08
C TRP A 587 0.44 -25.78 -0.58
N ASP A 588 -0.46 -26.34 -1.39
CA ASP A 588 -1.23 -27.55 -1.04
C ASP A 588 -0.32 -28.73 -0.63
N THR A 589 0.76 -28.97 -1.39
CA THR A 589 1.67 -30.10 -1.19
C THR A 589 2.43 -30.10 0.14
N THR A 590 2.57 -28.95 0.78
CA THR A 590 3.34 -28.79 2.04
C THR A 590 2.49 -28.38 3.23
N PHE A 591 1.21 -28.04 3.01
CA PHE A 591 0.29 -27.50 4.02
C PHE A 591 0.26 -28.35 5.30
N ASP A 592 -0.05 -29.64 5.17
CA ASP A 592 -0.31 -30.51 6.34
C ASP A 592 0.89 -30.70 7.25
N GLU A 593 2.10 -30.69 6.69
CA GLU A 593 3.31 -30.80 7.47
C GLU A 593 3.64 -29.48 8.19
N VAL A 594 3.46 -28.35 7.51
CA VAL A 594 3.76 -27.02 8.03
C VAL A 594 2.73 -26.54 9.05
N ALA A 595 1.45 -26.85 8.86
CA ALA A 595 0.40 -26.56 9.83
C ALA A 595 0.73 -27.21 11.19
N LYS A 596 1.28 -28.43 11.20
CA LYS A 596 1.75 -29.11 12.43
C LYS A 596 2.93 -28.39 13.09
N TYR A 597 3.87 -27.86 12.30
CA TYR A 597 5.00 -27.08 12.83
C TYR A 597 4.55 -25.73 13.41
N LEU A 598 3.63 -25.04 12.74
CA LEU A 598 2.99 -23.82 13.25
C LEU A 598 2.22 -24.11 14.54
N ARG A 599 1.44 -25.20 14.59
CA ARG A 599 0.74 -25.65 15.81
C ARG A 599 1.70 -25.81 16.98
N ARG A 600 2.86 -26.46 16.77
CA ARG A 600 3.88 -26.64 17.81
C ARG A 600 4.49 -25.32 18.29
N LEU A 601 4.71 -24.34 17.41
CA LEU A 601 5.17 -23.01 17.79
C LEU A 601 4.09 -22.19 18.50
N ALA A 602 2.82 -22.34 18.09
CA ALA A 602 1.68 -21.69 18.72
C ALA A 602 1.45 -22.19 20.16
N LEU A 603 1.59 -23.50 20.39
CA LEU A 603 1.58 -24.05 21.75
C LEU A 603 2.75 -23.53 22.59
N ALA A 604 3.91 -23.29 21.96
CA ALA A 604 5.09 -22.70 22.59
C ALA A 604 5.20 -21.18 22.28
N GLU A 605 4.11 -20.44 22.43
CA GLU A 605 4.09 -19.01 22.16
C GLU A 605 4.92 -18.20 23.17
N ASN A 606 5.68 -17.23 22.67
CA ASN A 606 6.54 -16.35 23.45
C ASN A 606 6.54 -14.89 22.95
N GLU A 607 5.68 -14.54 21.99
CA GLU A 607 5.54 -13.18 21.44
C GLU A 607 4.15 -12.58 21.70
N SER A 608 4.07 -11.28 22.04
CA SER A 608 2.82 -10.55 22.33
C SER A 608 2.14 -9.90 21.11
N PHE A 609 2.75 -9.98 19.93
CA PHE A 609 2.22 -9.38 18.69
C PHE A 609 1.11 -10.24 18.06
N ALA A 610 0.09 -9.63 17.46
CA ALA A 610 -1.03 -10.35 16.83
C ALA A 610 -0.63 -11.30 15.67
N ASN A 611 0.49 -11.02 14.98
CA ASN A 611 1.01 -11.85 13.88
C ASN A 611 2.10 -12.86 14.33
N ASN A 612 2.02 -13.32 15.58
CA ASN A 612 2.84 -14.38 16.16
C ASN A 612 2.45 -15.78 15.61
N ALA A 613 3.05 -16.86 16.15
CA ALA A 613 2.79 -18.21 15.65
C ALA A 613 1.32 -18.62 15.87
N THR A 614 0.73 -18.25 17.01
CA THR A 614 -0.68 -18.50 17.31
C THR A 614 -1.62 -17.81 16.33
N GLY A 615 -1.42 -16.52 16.07
CA GLY A 615 -2.23 -15.77 15.11
C GLY A 615 -2.07 -16.29 13.68
N VAL A 616 -0.85 -16.64 13.26
CA VAL A 616 -0.60 -17.21 11.94
C VAL A 616 -1.23 -18.59 11.78
N TYR A 617 -1.17 -19.45 12.80
CA TYR A 617 -1.83 -20.77 12.79
C TYR A 617 -3.34 -20.64 12.65
N LYS A 618 -3.99 -19.82 13.50
CA LYS A 618 -5.44 -19.57 13.44
C LYS A 618 -5.84 -19.04 12.05
N GLY A 619 -5.07 -18.08 11.51
CA GLY A 619 -5.33 -17.49 10.20
C GLY A 619 -5.28 -18.47 9.00
N LEU A 620 -4.64 -19.65 9.13
CA LEU A 620 -4.68 -20.69 8.09
C LEU A 620 -6.09 -21.26 7.87
N PHE A 621 -6.96 -21.15 8.88
CA PHE A 621 -8.31 -21.70 8.83
C PHE A 621 -9.35 -20.67 8.38
N SER A 622 -8.93 -19.43 8.11
CA SER A 622 -9.81 -18.40 7.58
C SER A 622 -10.49 -18.85 6.28
N PRO A 623 -11.82 -18.62 6.13
CA PRO A 623 -12.58 -18.91 4.91
C PRO A 623 -12.50 -17.79 3.87
N ALA A 624 -11.54 -16.88 4.02
CA ALA A 624 -11.24 -15.86 3.02
C ALA A 624 -10.94 -16.52 1.66
N TYR A 625 -11.44 -15.93 0.58
CA TYR A 625 -11.30 -16.46 -0.78
C TYR A 625 -10.56 -15.49 -1.72
N GLY A 626 -10.03 -16.00 -2.83
CA GLY A 626 -9.33 -15.22 -3.83
C GLY A 626 -8.02 -14.62 -3.30
N PRO A 627 -7.70 -13.34 -3.58
CA PRO A 627 -6.42 -12.75 -3.19
C PRO A 627 -6.14 -12.75 -1.68
N VAL A 628 -7.20 -12.77 -0.86
CA VAL A 628 -7.11 -12.78 0.61
C VAL A 628 -7.10 -14.18 1.22
N ALA A 629 -7.27 -15.23 0.42
CA ALA A 629 -7.17 -16.61 0.90
C ALA A 629 -5.76 -16.90 1.49
N PRO A 630 -5.69 -17.68 2.57
CA PRO A 630 -4.40 -17.96 3.20
C PRO A 630 -3.57 -18.98 2.41
N THR A 631 -4.20 -19.93 1.71
CA THR A 631 -3.53 -21.08 1.05
C THR A 631 -4.28 -21.60 -0.19
N GLU A 632 -3.63 -22.41 -1.01
CA GLU A 632 -4.23 -23.23 -2.09
C GLU A 632 -5.12 -24.35 -1.53
N ARG A 633 -4.69 -24.96 -0.41
CA ARG A 633 -5.40 -26.06 0.25
C ARG A 633 -6.88 -25.71 0.44
N HIS A 634 -7.81 -26.56 0.00
CA HIS A 634 -9.24 -26.28 0.16
C HIS A 634 -9.61 -26.15 1.66
N PRO A 635 -10.41 -25.15 2.09
CA PRO A 635 -10.72 -24.94 3.50
C PRO A 635 -11.26 -26.19 4.23
N ILE A 636 -12.12 -26.97 3.58
CA ILE A 636 -12.64 -28.25 4.12
C ILE A 636 -11.51 -29.23 4.45
N GLU A 637 -10.49 -29.33 3.60
CA GLU A 637 -9.37 -30.25 3.80
C GLU A 637 -8.46 -29.83 4.96
N ARG A 638 -8.59 -28.59 5.46
CA ARG A 638 -7.83 -28.10 6.62
C ARG A 638 -8.46 -28.53 7.95
N LEU A 639 -9.77 -28.83 7.96
CA LEU A 639 -10.57 -28.99 9.19
C LEU A 639 -10.10 -30.15 10.09
N HIS A 640 -9.44 -31.16 9.54
CA HIS A 640 -8.89 -32.25 10.34
C HIS A 640 -7.85 -31.77 11.38
N HIS A 641 -7.16 -30.65 11.16
CA HIS A 641 -6.25 -30.07 12.17
C HIS A 641 -7.01 -29.48 13.37
N ILE A 642 -8.19 -28.90 13.13
CA ILE A 642 -9.10 -28.44 14.20
C ILE A 642 -9.64 -29.67 14.93
N GLU A 643 -10.13 -30.67 14.19
CA GLU A 643 -10.66 -31.90 14.75
C GLU A 643 -9.65 -32.64 15.65
N ASP A 644 -8.39 -32.72 15.22
CA ASP A 644 -7.32 -33.33 16.00
C ASP A 644 -7.03 -32.54 17.28
N GLY A 645 -7.02 -31.20 17.22
CA GLY A 645 -6.76 -30.35 18.38
C GLY A 645 -7.88 -30.35 19.42
N LEU A 646 -9.15 -30.45 18.98
CA LEU A 646 -10.30 -30.58 19.89
C LEU A 646 -10.26 -31.88 20.72
N LYS A 647 -9.49 -32.89 20.29
CA LYS A 647 -9.27 -34.15 21.03
C LYS A 647 -8.02 -34.12 21.92
N GLY A 648 -7.27 -33.02 21.90
CA GLY A 648 -6.00 -32.86 22.59
C GLY A 648 -6.12 -32.55 24.07
N ASP A 649 -4.99 -32.19 24.66
CA ASP A 649 -4.94 -31.60 25.99
C ASP A 649 -5.54 -30.19 26.00
N GLU A 650 -5.57 -29.53 27.16
CA GLU A 650 -6.22 -28.22 27.32
C GLU A 650 -5.64 -27.14 26.41
N ALA A 651 -4.31 -27.10 26.25
CA ALA A 651 -3.68 -26.11 25.39
C ALA A 651 -3.96 -26.38 23.90
N GLU A 652 -4.00 -27.64 23.48
CA GLU A 652 -4.40 -28.02 22.13
C GLU A 652 -5.88 -27.73 21.84
N PHE A 653 -6.75 -27.96 22.82
CA PHE A 653 -8.18 -27.69 22.76
C PHE A 653 -8.45 -26.18 22.55
N GLU A 654 -7.87 -25.33 23.39
CA GLU A 654 -8.01 -23.87 23.30
C GLU A 654 -7.48 -23.30 21.98
N LEU A 655 -6.34 -23.82 21.50
CA LEU A 655 -5.80 -23.41 20.21
C LEU A 655 -6.71 -23.81 19.05
N ALA A 656 -7.31 -25.00 19.12
CA ALA A 656 -8.25 -25.49 18.11
C ALA A 656 -9.58 -24.73 18.12
N LEU A 657 -10.12 -24.37 19.29
CA LEU A 657 -11.28 -23.49 19.41
C LEU A 657 -11.02 -22.13 18.78
N GLY A 658 -9.86 -21.52 19.08
CA GLY A 658 -9.47 -20.26 18.44
C GLY A 658 -9.32 -20.36 16.91
N ALA A 659 -8.91 -21.52 16.38
CA ALA A 659 -8.87 -21.77 14.93
C ALA A 659 -10.28 -21.99 14.35
N ALA A 660 -11.17 -22.67 15.07
CA ALA A 660 -12.57 -22.86 14.67
C ALA A 660 -13.35 -21.54 14.67
N SER A 661 -13.10 -20.66 15.64
CA SER A 661 -13.64 -19.30 15.66
C SER A 661 -13.20 -18.50 14.42
N GLU A 662 -11.93 -18.58 14.03
CA GLU A 662 -11.43 -17.95 12.79
C GLU A 662 -12.06 -18.58 11.53
N ALA A 663 -12.27 -19.90 11.53
CA ALA A 663 -12.94 -20.63 10.45
C ALA A 663 -14.42 -20.23 10.28
N LEU A 664 -15.10 -19.79 11.34
CA LEU A 664 -16.50 -19.37 11.31
C LEU A 664 -16.69 -17.87 11.00
N LYS A 665 -15.62 -17.10 10.80
CA LYS A 665 -15.74 -15.68 10.43
C LYS A 665 -16.28 -15.51 9.02
N ILE A 666 -17.27 -14.63 8.86
CA ILE A 666 -17.98 -14.41 7.59
C ILE A 666 -17.59 -13.09 6.92
N GLN A 667 -17.06 -12.12 7.70
CA GLN A 667 -16.73 -10.78 7.23
C GLN A 667 -15.37 -10.30 7.78
N HIS A 668 -14.89 -9.17 7.25
CA HIS A 668 -13.65 -8.48 7.68
C HIS A 668 -12.36 -9.30 7.53
N TYR A 669 -12.20 -9.99 6.41
CA TYR A 669 -10.95 -10.68 6.10
C TYR A 669 -9.82 -9.68 5.88
N THR A 670 -8.76 -9.81 6.68
CA THR A 670 -7.54 -9.03 6.51
C THR A 670 -6.37 -9.96 6.22
N LYS A 671 -5.54 -9.58 5.25
CA LYS A 671 -4.30 -10.32 4.92
C LYS A 671 -3.14 -9.34 4.96
N SER A 672 -2.21 -9.57 5.88
CA SER A 672 -0.99 -8.77 5.99
C SER A 672 0.11 -9.30 5.06
N GLY A 673 0.61 -8.46 4.16
CA GLY A 673 1.66 -8.84 3.20
C GLY A 673 1.25 -9.90 2.17
N HIS A 674 2.24 -10.37 1.39
CA HIS A 674 2.01 -11.23 0.22
C HIS A 674 2.83 -12.54 0.30
N PRO A 675 2.52 -13.47 1.23
CA PRO A 675 3.23 -14.75 1.34
C PRO A 675 3.16 -15.62 0.07
N GLU A 676 2.16 -15.39 -0.78
CA GLU A 676 1.98 -16.04 -2.08
C GLU A 676 2.99 -15.60 -3.16
N ARG A 677 3.65 -14.44 -2.99
CA ARG A 677 4.65 -13.95 -3.94
C ARG A 677 6.03 -14.52 -3.62
N GLN A 678 6.46 -15.51 -4.39
CA GLN A 678 7.64 -16.33 -4.09
C GLN A 678 8.68 -16.34 -5.23
N GLY A 679 9.11 -15.14 -5.63
CA GLY A 679 10.09 -14.96 -6.71
C GLY A 679 9.50 -15.28 -8.08
N ALA A 680 10.19 -16.10 -8.88
CA ALA A 680 9.73 -16.43 -10.23
C ALA A 680 8.66 -17.54 -10.29
N ARG A 681 8.39 -18.24 -9.18
CA ARG A 681 7.32 -19.27 -9.06
C ARG A 681 5.97 -18.75 -9.51
N GLN A 682 5.20 -19.56 -10.23
CA GLN A 682 3.80 -19.26 -10.56
C GLN A 682 3.05 -18.86 -9.28
N LEU A 683 2.15 -17.87 -9.36
CA LEU A 683 1.33 -17.58 -8.18
C LEU A 683 0.47 -18.81 -7.87
N PRO A 684 0.28 -19.12 -6.59
CA PRO A 684 -0.57 -20.22 -6.19
C PRO A 684 -2.00 -20.00 -6.68
N ASP A 685 -2.67 -21.09 -7.04
CA ASP A 685 -4.10 -21.09 -7.36
C ASP A 685 -4.88 -21.06 -6.03
N LEU A 686 -4.88 -19.89 -5.40
CA LEU A 686 -5.55 -19.65 -4.13
C LEU A 686 -7.04 -19.98 -4.23
N TRP A 687 -7.56 -20.58 -3.17
CA TRP A 687 -8.93 -21.07 -3.14
C TRP A 687 -9.96 -19.95 -3.42
N VAL A 688 -10.91 -20.28 -4.30
CA VAL A 688 -12.12 -19.49 -4.59
C VAL A 688 -13.29 -20.48 -4.62
N PRO A 689 -14.39 -20.21 -3.89
CA PRO A 689 -15.55 -21.10 -3.91
C PRO A 689 -16.17 -21.13 -5.31
N GLU A 690 -16.61 -22.30 -5.76
CA GLU A 690 -17.22 -22.46 -7.10
C GLU A 690 -18.58 -21.75 -7.20
N SER A 691 -19.28 -21.65 -6.06
CA SER A 691 -20.58 -21.00 -5.93
C SER A 691 -20.77 -20.45 -4.52
N ARG A 692 -21.83 -19.66 -4.31
CA ARG A 692 -22.25 -19.26 -2.97
C ARG A 692 -22.60 -20.49 -2.11
N ASP A 693 -23.22 -21.51 -2.70
CA ASP A 693 -23.63 -22.73 -2.00
C ASP A 693 -22.42 -23.53 -1.50
N ASP A 694 -21.32 -23.57 -2.26
CA ASP A 694 -20.05 -24.19 -1.85
C ASP A 694 -19.44 -23.45 -0.64
N TRP A 695 -19.48 -22.12 -0.66
CA TRP A 695 -19.05 -21.29 0.47
C TRP A 695 -19.92 -21.48 1.71
N VAL A 696 -21.25 -21.55 1.56
CA VAL A 696 -22.19 -21.82 2.65
C VAL A 696 -21.98 -23.22 3.24
N SER A 697 -21.82 -24.23 2.38
CA SER A 697 -21.58 -25.63 2.78
C SER A 697 -20.34 -25.78 3.65
N TYR A 698 -19.31 -24.96 3.44
CA TYR A 698 -18.12 -24.95 4.29
C TYR A 698 -18.47 -24.56 5.74
N PHE A 699 -19.27 -23.50 5.96
CA PHE A 699 -19.66 -23.10 7.31
C PHE A 699 -20.52 -24.16 7.99
N GLU A 700 -21.42 -24.80 7.24
CA GLU A 700 -22.20 -25.93 7.76
C GLU A 700 -21.28 -27.05 8.26
N LEU A 701 -20.21 -27.38 7.53
CA LEU A 701 -19.26 -28.42 7.93
C LEU A 701 -18.49 -28.04 9.19
N VAL A 702 -18.02 -26.79 9.32
CA VAL A 702 -17.31 -26.32 10.52
C VAL A 702 -18.25 -26.30 11.73
N TRP A 703 -19.47 -25.79 11.54
CA TRP A 703 -20.49 -25.75 12.58
C TRP A 703 -20.84 -27.15 13.07
N ASN A 704 -21.16 -28.07 12.15
CA ASN A 704 -21.48 -29.45 12.50
C ASN A 704 -20.29 -30.21 13.12
N LEU A 705 -19.04 -29.89 12.72
CA LEU A 705 -17.85 -30.42 13.36
C LEU A 705 -17.82 -30.07 14.85
N LEU A 706 -18.03 -28.80 15.20
CA LEU A 706 -18.07 -28.36 16.61
C LEU A 706 -19.22 -29.02 17.37
N VAL A 707 -20.44 -28.99 16.83
CA VAL A 707 -21.63 -29.60 17.46
C VAL A 707 -21.41 -31.09 17.71
N SER A 708 -20.84 -31.83 16.75
CA SER A 708 -20.56 -33.27 16.90
C SER A 708 -19.45 -33.61 17.90
N ARG A 709 -18.71 -32.59 18.36
CA ARG A 709 -17.53 -32.71 19.25
C ARG A 709 -17.76 -32.12 20.63
N ILE A 710 -18.97 -31.69 20.96
CA ILE A 710 -19.35 -31.29 22.31
C ILE A 710 -19.11 -32.49 23.26
N PRO A 711 -18.16 -32.38 24.21
CA PRO A 711 -17.87 -33.44 25.15
C PRO A 711 -18.88 -33.48 26.29
N ASP A 712 -18.88 -34.58 27.07
CA ASP A 712 -19.64 -34.68 28.33
C ASP A 712 -19.04 -33.82 29.46
N ASP A 713 -17.84 -33.26 29.24
CA ASP A 713 -17.16 -32.36 30.16
C ASP A 713 -17.77 -30.94 30.08
N PRO A 714 -18.38 -30.43 31.17
CA PRO A 714 -19.12 -29.17 31.12
C PRO A 714 -18.26 -27.95 30.73
N GLU A 715 -17.02 -27.84 31.19
CA GLU A 715 -16.15 -26.70 30.88
C GLU A 715 -15.87 -26.63 29.37
N ARG A 716 -15.40 -27.74 28.78
CA ARG A 716 -15.14 -27.82 27.34
C ARG A 716 -16.40 -27.73 26.50
N ALA A 717 -17.52 -28.26 26.97
CA ALA A 717 -18.81 -28.14 26.29
C ALA A 717 -19.22 -26.67 26.18
N ASN A 718 -19.13 -25.91 27.27
CA ASN A 718 -19.50 -24.50 27.29
C ASN A 718 -18.54 -23.63 26.45
N ALA A 719 -17.24 -23.92 26.43
CA ALA A 719 -16.30 -23.24 25.54
C ALA A 719 -16.62 -23.43 24.04
N ILE A 720 -17.10 -24.62 23.64
CA ILE A 720 -17.62 -24.86 22.28
C ILE A 720 -18.90 -24.05 22.05
N VAL A 721 -19.82 -24.05 23.01
CA VAL A 721 -21.09 -23.30 22.91
C VAL A 721 -20.83 -21.81 22.75
N GLU A 722 -19.90 -21.22 23.51
CA GLU A 722 -19.48 -19.82 23.35
C GLU A 722 -18.93 -19.52 21.95
N THR A 723 -18.13 -20.43 21.40
CA THR A 723 -17.61 -20.30 20.03
C THR A 723 -18.75 -20.33 19.00
N LEU A 724 -19.74 -21.21 19.18
CA LEU A 724 -20.92 -21.30 18.31
C LEU A 724 -21.79 -20.05 18.42
N THR A 725 -22.13 -19.62 19.63
CA THR A 725 -23.01 -18.47 19.88
C THR A 725 -22.38 -17.15 19.44
N GLY A 726 -21.06 -17.01 19.56
CA GLY A 726 -20.29 -15.88 19.04
C GLY A 726 -20.27 -15.78 17.51
N ALA A 727 -20.33 -16.92 16.81
CA ALA A 727 -20.39 -16.96 15.34
C ALA A 727 -21.81 -16.84 14.75
N ALA A 728 -22.84 -17.22 15.53
CA ALA A 728 -24.21 -17.40 15.07
C ALA A 728 -24.78 -16.21 14.28
N ARG A 729 -24.58 -14.96 14.76
CA ARG A 729 -25.08 -13.74 14.09
C ARG A 729 -24.60 -13.61 12.64
N GLY A 730 -23.31 -13.88 12.43
CA GLY A 730 -22.73 -13.85 11.08
C GLY A 730 -23.38 -14.92 10.18
N LEU A 731 -23.59 -16.13 10.71
CA LEU A 731 -24.17 -17.24 9.96
C LEU A 731 -25.63 -16.96 9.58
N VAL A 732 -26.44 -16.47 10.53
CA VAL A 732 -27.85 -16.13 10.30
C VAL A 732 -28.00 -15.07 9.20
N SER A 733 -27.16 -14.03 9.22
CA SER A 733 -27.19 -12.98 8.19
C SER A 733 -26.70 -13.44 6.81
N THR A 734 -26.13 -14.64 6.69
CA THR A 734 -25.55 -15.14 5.44
C THR A 734 -26.55 -15.89 4.56
N GLY A 735 -27.59 -16.52 5.12
CA GLY A 735 -28.63 -17.21 4.36
C GLY A 735 -29.54 -18.12 5.18
N THR A 736 -30.67 -18.50 4.58
CA THR A 736 -31.73 -19.32 5.19
C THR A 736 -31.24 -20.67 5.69
N GLU A 737 -30.39 -21.34 4.92
CA GLU A 737 -29.89 -22.67 5.28
C GLU A 737 -29.11 -22.66 6.60
N LEU A 738 -28.22 -21.67 6.76
CA LEU A 738 -27.44 -21.46 7.99
C LEU A 738 -28.31 -20.96 9.14
N SER A 739 -29.29 -20.10 8.85
CA SER A 739 -30.28 -19.65 9.83
C SER A 739 -31.03 -20.83 10.46
N CYS A 740 -31.56 -21.74 9.63
CA CYS A 740 -32.22 -22.96 10.09
C CYS A 740 -31.28 -23.89 10.86
N LEU A 741 -30.01 -24.01 10.43
CA LEU A 741 -29.00 -24.82 11.12
C LEU A 741 -28.73 -24.30 12.53
N VAL A 742 -28.60 -22.99 12.71
CA VAL A 742 -28.39 -22.36 14.02
C VAL A 742 -29.60 -22.63 14.93
N GLN A 743 -30.83 -22.40 14.46
CA GLN A 743 -32.04 -22.69 15.24
C GLN A 743 -32.13 -24.16 15.66
N ALA A 744 -31.90 -25.09 14.73
CA ALA A 744 -31.91 -26.52 15.03
C ALA A 744 -30.84 -26.91 16.05
N THR A 745 -29.67 -26.29 15.97
CA THR A 745 -28.58 -26.48 16.94
C THR A 745 -28.99 -25.95 18.32
N TYR A 746 -29.59 -24.76 18.39
CA TYR A 746 -30.03 -24.18 19.66
C TYR A 746 -31.15 -24.99 20.32
N VAL A 747 -32.06 -25.58 19.54
CA VAL A 747 -33.02 -26.57 20.06
C VAL A 747 -32.28 -27.74 20.69
N HIS A 748 -31.29 -28.32 19.99
CA HIS A 748 -30.52 -29.44 20.53
C HIS A 748 -29.75 -29.08 21.81
N LEU A 749 -29.05 -27.94 21.82
CA LEU A 749 -28.32 -27.45 22.99
C LEU A 749 -29.25 -27.21 24.18
N SER A 750 -30.49 -26.76 23.94
CA SER A 750 -31.49 -26.54 24.99
C SER A 750 -32.00 -27.80 25.68
N GLU A 751 -31.67 -28.99 25.16
CA GLU A 751 -32.01 -30.29 25.76
C GLU A 751 -30.83 -30.92 26.52
N ILE A 752 -29.67 -30.26 26.59
CA ILE A 752 -28.47 -30.76 27.27
C ILE A 752 -28.36 -30.08 28.65
N ASP A 753 -28.54 -30.85 29.72
CA ASP A 753 -28.65 -30.33 31.09
C ASP A 753 -27.42 -29.54 31.61
N TYR A 754 -26.21 -29.84 31.10
CA TYR A 754 -24.96 -29.20 31.55
C TYR A 754 -24.48 -28.06 30.64
N VAL A 755 -25.23 -27.75 29.57
CA VAL A 755 -24.95 -26.60 28.72
C VAL A 755 -25.55 -25.35 29.36
N GLN A 756 -24.74 -24.29 29.47
CA GLN A 756 -25.19 -22.98 29.89
C GLN A 756 -26.09 -22.38 28.81
N ILE A 757 -27.40 -22.49 29.03
CA ILE A 757 -28.42 -22.03 28.08
C ILE A 757 -28.40 -20.51 27.92
N ASP A 758 -27.83 -19.78 28.88
CA ASP A 758 -27.76 -18.32 28.93
C ASP A 758 -27.06 -17.76 27.69
N ASN A 759 -25.97 -18.38 27.25
CA ASN A 759 -25.25 -18.02 26.03
C ASN A 759 -26.14 -18.16 24.78
N VAL A 760 -27.00 -19.17 24.75
CA VAL A 760 -27.94 -19.42 23.65
C VAL A 760 -29.08 -18.40 23.67
N ILE A 761 -29.60 -18.08 24.85
CA ILE A 761 -30.64 -17.06 25.05
C ILE A 761 -30.11 -15.68 24.62
N GLN A 762 -28.95 -15.27 25.13
CA GLN A 762 -28.31 -14.00 24.80
C GLN A 762 -28.07 -13.87 23.30
N SER A 763 -27.54 -14.93 22.66
CA SER A 763 -27.31 -14.94 21.22
C SER A 763 -28.62 -14.82 20.45
N THR A 764 -29.67 -15.56 20.84
CA THR A 764 -31.00 -15.51 20.21
C THR A 764 -31.63 -14.11 20.32
N ILE A 765 -31.59 -13.50 21.51
CA ILE A 765 -32.10 -12.14 21.72
C ILE A 765 -31.36 -11.15 20.82
N THR A 766 -30.03 -11.24 20.77
CA THR A 766 -29.20 -10.35 19.96
C THR A 766 -29.49 -10.51 18.45
N ILE A 767 -29.70 -11.73 17.97
CA ILE A 767 -30.09 -12.00 16.57
C ILE A 767 -31.45 -11.34 16.26
N CYS A 768 -32.46 -11.56 17.12
CA CYS A 768 -33.79 -10.96 16.99
C CYS A 768 -33.77 -9.42 17.04
N GLU A 769 -32.83 -8.81 17.75
CA GLU A 769 -32.74 -7.35 17.83
C GLU A 769 -32.07 -6.72 16.61
N PHE A 770 -30.94 -7.28 16.18
CA PHE A 770 -30.06 -6.59 15.24
C PHE A 770 -30.05 -7.18 13.84
N ASP A 771 -30.35 -8.47 13.69
CA ASP A 771 -30.06 -9.20 12.45
C ASP A 771 -31.34 -9.62 11.69
N ILE A 772 -32.50 -9.79 12.36
CA ILE A 772 -33.74 -10.23 11.69
C ILE A 772 -34.27 -9.25 10.65
N GLY A 773 -33.99 -7.94 10.78
CA GLY A 773 -34.45 -6.93 9.83
C GLY A 773 -33.91 -7.13 8.41
N GLY A 774 -32.83 -7.91 8.25
CA GLY A 774 -32.28 -8.30 6.95
C GLY A 774 -32.80 -9.63 6.39
N LEU A 775 -33.58 -10.38 7.17
CA LEU A 775 -34.14 -11.68 6.79
C LEU A 775 -35.49 -11.54 6.06
N ASP A 776 -35.98 -12.61 5.44
CA ASP A 776 -37.32 -12.60 4.85
C ASP A 776 -38.43 -12.60 5.93
N PRO A 777 -39.67 -12.17 5.60
CA PRO A 777 -40.74 -12.08 6.61
C PRO A 777 -41.10 -13.41 7.28
N ASP A 778 -40.97 -14.54 6.57
CA ASP A 778 -41.31 -15.86 7.10
C ASP A 778 -40.23 -16.31 8.11
N GLU A 779 -38.96 -16.01 7.85
CA GLU A 779 -37.82 -16.23 8.75
C GLU A 779 -37.85 -15.31 9.96
N GLN A 780 -38.25 -14.05 9.79
CA GLN A 780 -38.47 -13.12 10.89
C GLN A 780 -39.51 -13.66 11.86
N GLU A 781 -40.65 -14.13 11.34
CA GLU A 781 -41.70 -14.76 12.14
C GLU A 781 -41.18 -16.03 12.83
N GLN A 782 -40.41 -16.87 12.13
CA GLN A 782 -39.79 -18.07 12.73
C GLN A 782 -38.83 -17.74 13.88
N TRP A 783 -37.98 -16.72 13.74
CA TRP A 783 -37.06 -16.30 14.81
C TRP A 783 -37.81 -15.70 16.01
N GLU A 784 -38.86 -14.92 15.77
CA GLU A 784 -39.72 -14.39 16.84
C GLU A 784 -40.50 -15.50 17.56
N GLU A 785 -41.03 -16.48 16.82
CA GLU A 785 -41.65 -17.67 17.39
C GLU A 785 -40.65 -18.52 18.18
N PHE A 786 -39.44 -18.71 17.65
CA PHE A 786 -38.36 -19.43 18.30
C PHE A 786 -37.93 -18.73 19.60
N LYS A 787 -37.72 -17.41 19.57
CA LYS A 787 -37.44 -16.59 20.75
C LYS A 787 -38.53 -16.77 21.81
N LYS A 788 -39.81 -16.64 21.43
CA LYS A 788 -40.95 -16.85 22.35
C LYS A 788 -40.96 -18.26 22.94
N TRP A 789 -40.72 -19.29 22.13
CA TRP A 789 -40.64 -20.68 22.59
C TRP A 789 -39.49 -20.90 23.57
N LEU A 790 -38.28 -20.43 23.23
CA LEU A 790 -37.08 -20.61 24.05
C LEU A 790 -37.23 -19.91 25.40
N ILE A 791 -37.68 -18.65 25.40
CA ILE A 791 -37.89 -17.86 26.61
C ILE A 791 -38.95 -18.52 27.49
N SER A 792 -40.06 -19.01 26.92
CA SER A 792 -41.19 -19.58 27.68
C SER A 792 -41.01 -21.05 28.13
N LYS A 793 -39.89 -21.70 27.79
CA LYS A 793 -39.66 -23.13 28.02
C LYS A 793 -39.69 -23.55 29.50
N SER A 794 -39.16 -22.71 30.38
CA SER A 794 -39.02 -23.02 31.81
C SER A 794 -39.15 -21.76 32.69
N PHE A 795 -39.04 -21.93 34.00
CA PHE A 795 -38.87 -20.79 34.90
C PHE A 795 -37.51 -20.12 34.67
N HIS A 796 -36.43 -20.91 34.68
CA HIS A 796 -35.06 -20.46 34.41
C HIS A 796 -34.91 -19.63 33.14
N THR A 797 -35.39 -20.11 31.98
CA THR A 797 -35.27 -19.39 30.70
C THR A 797 -35.99 -18.04 30.71
N ARG A 798 -37.15 -17.94 31.39
CA ARG A 798 -37.85 -16.66 31.56
C ARG A 798 -37.09 -15.76 32.52
N PHE A 799 -36.57 -16.32 33.60
CA PHE A 799 -35.79 -15.61 34.61
C PHE A 799 -34.54 -14.97 33.99
N VAL A 800 -33.71 -15.75 33.29
CA VAL A 800 -32.52 -15.26 32.57
C VAL A 800 -32.88 -14.17 31.56
N SER A 801 -33.96 -14.36 30.78
CA SER A 801 -34.34 -13.40 29.73
C SER A 801 -34.82 -12.04 30.28
N PHE A 802 -35.65 -12.05 31.31
CA PHE A 802 -36.32 -10.83 31.81
C PHE A 802 -35.64 -10.21 33.03
N VAL A 803 -34.87 -10.98 33.79
CA VAL A 803 -34.23 -10.53 35.03
C VAL A 803 -32.72 -10.36 34.86
N GLU A 804 -32.04 -11.33 34.24
CA GLU A 804 -30.57 -11.29 34.09
C GLU A 804 -30.12 -10.47 32.87
N ILE A 805 -30.67 -10.75 31.68
CA ILE A 805 -30.23 -10.18 30.40
C ILE A 805 -30.94 -8.85 30.05
N SER A 806 -32.21 -8.68 30.41
CA SER A 806 -33.09 -7.64 29.84
C SER A 806 -32.51 -6.22 29.88
N ARG A 807 -32.83 -5.44 28.83
CA ARG A 807 -32.35 -4.08 28.57
C ARG A 807 -33.42 -2.98 28.77
N GLN A 808 -34.42 -3.23 29.63
CA GLN A 808 -35.46 -2.28 30.06
C GLN A 808 -36.44 -1.83 28.94
N TYR A 809 -37.35 -2.72 28.50
CA TYR A 809 -38.52 -2.34 27.69
C TYR A 809 -39.78 -2.25 28.56
N ASP A 810 -40.73 -1.36 28.24
CA ASP A 810 -42.00 -1.18 28.99
C ASP A 810 -42.82 -2.49 29.12
N GLU A 811 -42.66 -3.44 28.19
CA GLU A 811 -43.35 -4.74 28.21
C GLU A 811 -42.70 -5.77 29.17
N ASP A 812 -41.48 -5.52 29.67
CA ASP A 812 -40.76 -6.42 30.56
C ASP A 812 -41.34 -6.42 31.98
N ASP A 813 -41.88 -5.30 32.45
CA ASP A 813 -42.46 -5.14 33.79
C ASP A 813 -43.62 -6.12 34.03
N GLU A 814 -44.49 -6.36 33.03
CA GLU A 814 -45.60 -7.31 33.14
C GLU A 814 -45.10 -8.76 33.28
N TRP A 815 -44.02 -9.12 32.59
CA TRP A 815 -43.42 -10.45 32.68
C TRP A 815 -42.66 -10.66 34.00
N ILE A 816 -41.96 -9.63 34.47
CA ILE A 816 -41.27 -9.63 35.76
C ILE A 816 -42.29 -9.78 36.90
N GLU A 817 -43.40 -9.05 36.86
CA GLU A 817 -44.50 -9.20 37.84
C GLU A 817 -45.05 -10.63 37.84
N LYS A 818 -45.25 -11.21 36.65
CA LYS A 818 -45.73 -12.59 36.52
C LYS A 818 -44.71 -13.61 37.04
N LEU A 819 -43.41 -13.39 36.80
CA LEU A 819 -42.34 -14.24 37.31
C LEU A 819 -42.24 -14.19 38.84
N ALA A 820 -42.38 -12.99 39.41
CA ALA A 820 -42.45 -12.80 40.85
C ALA A 820 -43.63 -13.57 41.47
N LYS A 821 -44.82 -13.52 40.86
CA LYS A 821 -45.97 -14.31 41.29
C LYS A 821 -45.74 -15.82 41.18
N ASP A 822 -45.24 -16.29 40.03
CA ASP A 822 -44.89 -17.69 39.81
C ASP A 822 -43.86 -18.20 40.86
N ALA A 823 -42.91 -17.35 41.25
CA ALA A 823 -41.89 -17.64 42.25
C ALA A 823 -42.47 -17.81 43.66
N VAL A 824 -43.49 -17.02 44.03
CA VAL A 824 -44.20 -17.15 45.32
C VAL A 824 -45.10 -18.39 45.32
N GLU A 825 -45.79 -18.67 44.21
CA GLU A 825 -46.65 -19.85 44.06
C GLU A 825 -45.87 -21.17 44.19
N ASP A 826 -44.66 -21.23 43.63
CA ASP A 826 -43.75 -22.39 43.74
C ASP A 826 -42.33 -21.94 44.12
N LYS A 827 -42.12 -21.81 45.43
CA LYS A 827 -40.84 -21.38 46.04
C LYS A 827 -39.64 -22.21 45.62
N SER A 828 -39.83 -23.46 45.18
CA SER A 828 -38.73 -24.33 44.77
C SER A 828 -38.03 -23.82 43.51
N ARG A 829 -38.78 -23.17 42.60
CA ARG A 829 -38.26 -22.63 41.34
C ARG A 829 -37.31 -21.46 41.58
N LEU A 830 -37.69 -20.55 42.47
CA LEU A 830 -36.84 -19.41 42.82
C LEU A 830 -35.53 -19.86 43.48
N ARG A 831 -35.59 -20.91 44.31
CA ARG A 831 -34.41 -21.48 44.99
C ARG A 831 -33.38 -22.05 44.02
N GLU A 832 -33.81 -22.54 42.85
CA GLU A 832 -32.90 -23.01 41.80
C GLU A 832 -32.12 -21.85 41.17
N GLU A 833 -32.69 -20.64 41.13
CA GLU A 833 -32.06 -19.43 40.56
C GLU A 833 -31.21 -18.65 41.56
N TYR A 834 -31.03 -19.13 42.79
CA TYR A 834 -30.26 -18.43 43.81
C TYR A 834 -28.80 -18.21 43.39
N ASP A 835 -28.21 -19.11 42.60
CA ASP A 835 -26.86 -18.91 42.08
C ASP A 835 -26.78 -17.64 41.21
N ILE A 836 -27.74 -17.43 40.31
CA ILE A 836 -27.80 -16.20 39.50
C ILE A 836 -28.10 -14.98 40.39
N LEU A 837 -29.15 -15.05 41.22
CA LEU A 837 -29.60 -13.92 42.03
C LEU A 837 -28.59 -13.42 43.06
N PHE A 838 -27.78 -14.33 43.63
CA PHE A 838 -26.81 -13.99 44.66
C PHE A 838 -25.36 -13.92 44.14
N GLN A 839 -25.05 -14.30 42.90
CA GLN A 839 -23.68 -14.17 42.34
C GLN A 839 -23.56 -13.13 41.22
N ASN A 840 -24.61 -12.93 40.41
CA ASN A 840 -24.58 -12.00 39.27
C ASN A 840 -25.31 -10.69 39.60
N ASP A 841 -24.78 -9.57 39.10
CA ASP A 841 -25.53 -8.31 39.05
C ASP A 841 -26.56 -8.40 37.91
N SER A 842 -27.80 -8.69 38.26
CA SER A 842 -28.87 -8.95 37.28
C SER A 842 -29.47 -7.64 36.80
N SER A 843 -29.58 -7.46 35.48
CA SER A 843 -29.97 -6.20 34.84
C SER A 843 -31.29 -5.62 35.37
N ASN A 844 -32.27 -6.48 35.68
CA ASN A 844 -33.56 -6.11 36.27
C ASN A 844 -33.79 -6.72 37.66
N GLY A 845 -32.72 -7.12 38.37
CA GLY A 845 -32.83 -7.71 39.70
C GLY A 845 -33.63 -6.83 40.67
N HIS A 846 -33.46 -5.51 40.60
CA HIS A 846 -34.19 -4.56 41.44
C HIS A 846 -35.71 -4.59 41.19
N GLU A 847 -36.16 -4.48 39.93
CA GLU A 847 -37.60 -4.53 39.63
C GLU A 847 -38.21 -5.90 39.96
N PHE A 848 -37.47 -7.00 39.73
CA PHE A 848 -37.90 -8.32 40.16
C PHE A 848 -38.08 -8.41 41.68
N GLY A 849 -37.12 -7.94 42.46
CA GLY A 849 -37.19 -7.95 43.93
C GLY A 849 -38.38 -7.16 44.49
N LYS A 850 -38.67 -6.00 43.89
CA LYS A 850 -39.84 -5.16 44.23
C LYS A 850 -41.16 -5.87 43.96
N TRP A 851 -41.33 -6.48 42.78
CA TRP A 851 -42.55 -7.22 42.46
C TRP A 851 -42.69 -8.51 43.27
N LEU A 852 -41.58 -9.15 43.60
CA LEU A 852 -41.53 -10.31 44.48
C LEU A 852 -42.02 -9.96 45.89
N ALA A 853 -41.54 -8.85 46.48
CA ALA A 853 -42.01 -8.36 47.76
C ALA A 853 -43.51 -8.06 47.76
N LYS A 854 -44.01 -7.38 46.73
CA LYS A 854 -45.45 -7.08 46.60
C LYS A 854 -46.33 -8.32 46.43
N SER A 855 -45.76 -9.42 45.96
CA SER A 855 -46.49 -10.68 45.73
C SER A 855 -46.37 -11.67 46.89
N ASP A 856 -45.36 -11.52 47.74
CA ASP A 856 -45.09 -12.37 48.90
C ASP A 856 -45.80 -11.84 50.15
N GLU A 857 -47.09 -12.17 50.30
CA GLU A 857 -47.90 -11.73 51.44
C GLU A 857 -47.26 -12.14 52.78
N GLY A 858 -46.88 -11.15 53.60
CA GLY A 858 -46.22 -11.38 54.88
C GLY A 858 -44.72 -11.66 54.78
N PHE A 859 -44.10 -11.41 53.62
CA PHE A 859 -42.65 -11.49 53.41
C PHE A 859 -42.06 -12.83 53.88
N GLU A 860 -42.64 -13.95 53.41
CA GLU A 860 -42.24 -15.29 53.85
C GLU A 860 -40.83 -15.69 53.37
N PHE A 861 -40.31 -15.09 52.30
CA PHE A 861 -38.94 -15.33 51.84
C PHE A 861 -37.87 -14.56 52.63
N LEU A 862 -38.25 -13.57 53.44
CA LEU A 862 -37.32 -12.63 54.08
C LEU A 862 -36.24 -13.36 54.88
N ASP A 863 -36.62 -14.22 55.83
CA ASP A 863 -35.66 -14.93 56.67
C ASP A 863 -34.75 -15.86 55.87
N GLU A 864 -35.29 -16.52 54.83
CA GLU A 864 -34.51 -17.37 53.92
C GLU A 864 -33.50 -16.55 53.11
N PHE A 865 -33.88 -15.38 52.60
CA PHE A 865 -32.97 -14.49 51.87
C PHE A 865 -31.86 -13.96 52.77
N ILE A 866 -32.17 -13.56 54.00
CA ILE A 866 -31.17 -13.10 54.95
C ILE A 866 -30.22 -14.25 55.33
N GLU A 867 -30.72 -15.46 55.59
CA GLU A 867 -29.87 -16.63 55.85
C GLU A 867 -28.98 -16.97 54.65
N LYS A 868 -29.51 -16.90 53.42
CA LYS A 868 -28.74 -17.17 52.20
C LYS A 868 -27.67 -16.11 51.96
N LEU A 869 -28.01 -14.83 52.12
CA LEU A 869 -27.08 -13.70 52.04
C LEU A 869 -25.95 -13.88 53.06
N ASN A 870 -26.29 -14.19 54.32
CA ASN A 870 -25.33 -14.43 55.39
C ASN A 870 -24.42 -15.64 55.10
N SER A 871 -24.96 -16.71 54.48
CA SER A 871 -24.19 -17.93 54.16
C SER A 871 -23.28 -17.80 52.94
N ARG A 872 -23.71 -17.08 51.90
CA ARG A 872 -22.98 -16.93 50.63
C ARG A 872 -22.04 -15.75 50.64
N ALA A 873 -22.43 -14.68 51.34
CA ALA A 873 -21.68 -13.44 51.48
C ALA A 873 -21.11 -12.90 50.15
N PRO A 874 -21.92 -12.67 49.10
CA PRO A 874 -21.47 -12.06 47.85
C PRO A 874 -20.70 -10.75 48.04
N GLU A 875 -19.91 -10.31 47.06
CA GLU A 875 -19.11 -9.09 47.22
C GLU A 875 -20.00 -7.85 47.42
N THR A 876 -21.08 -7.73 46.66
CA THR A 876 -22.05 -6.63 46.75
C THR A 876 -23.43 -7.12 47.22
N LEU A 877 -24.26 -6.20 47.74
CA LEU A 877 -25.63 -6.50 48.14
C LEU A 877 -26.49 -6.69 46.89
N PRO A 878 -27.09 -7.87 46.64
CA PRO A 878 -27.87 -8.11 45.44
C PRO A 878 -29.05 -7.13 45.28
N PRO A 879 -29.25 -6.50 44.10
CA PRO A 879 -30.29 -5.49 43.89
C PRO A 879 -31.72 -5.95 44.21
N PHE A 880 -32.00 -7.23 44.01
CA PHE A 880 -33.33 -7.78 44.30
C PHE A 880 -33.63 -7.83 45.81
N ILE A 881 -32.64 -8.13 46.65
CA ILE A 881 -32.80 -8.10 48.12
C ILE A 881 -33.09 -6.69 48.56
N LEU A 882 -32.35 -5.74 47.98
CA LEU A 882 -32.48 -4.35 48.31
C LEU A 882 -33.87 -3.80 48.00
N ALA A 883 -34.38 -4.08 46.81
CA ALA A 883 -35.73 -3.71 46.42
C ALA A 883 -36.79 -4.39 47.30
N TYR A 884 -36.57 -5.65 47.65
CA TYR A 884 -37.47 -6.43 48.48
C TYR A 884 -37.56 -5.86 49.92
N ILE A 885 -36.42 -5.53 50.54
CA ILE A 885 -36.38 -4.86 51.85
C ILE A 885 -36.93 -3.42 51.76
N GLY A 886 -36.72 -2.73 50.63
CA GLY A 886 -37.27 -1.40 50.40
C GLY A 886 -38.80 -1.36 50.43
N GLU A 887 -39.46 -2.37 49.88
CA GLU A 887 -40.92 -2.54 50.01
C GLU A 887 -41.32 -2.99 51.43
N LEU A 888 -40.53 -3.83 52.11
CA LEU A 888 -40.75 -4.19 53.53
C LEU A 888 -40.83 -2.94 54.42
N LYS A 889 -39.92 -1.98 54.25
CA LYS A 889 -39.95 -0.72 55.03
C LYS A 889 -41.27 0.05 54.86
N LYS A 890 -41.88 0.01 53.67
CA LYS A 890 -43.14 0.72 53.38
C LYS A 890 -44.34 0.06 54.06
N GLU A 891 -44.34 -1.26 54.19
CA GLU A 891 -45.47 -2.04 54.73
C GLU A 891 -45.33 -2.41 56.22
N GLU A 892 -44.15 -2.91 56.65
CA GLU A 892 -43.89 -3.43 58.00
C GLU A 892 -42.63 -2.79 58.63
N ARG A 893 -42.72 -1.52 59.02
CA ARG A 893 -41.57 -0.76 59.58
C ARG A 893 -40.90 -1.43 60.79
N GLU A 894 -41.67 -2.03 61.71
CA GLU A 894 -41.08 -2.72 62.88
C GLU A 894 -40.19 -3.89 62.45
N ARG A 895 -40.63 -4.69 61.48
CA ARG A 895 -39.87 -5.83 60.97
C ARG A 895 -38.66 -5.41 60.13
N PHE A 896 -38.74 -4.25 59.46
CA PHE A 896 -37.58 -3.64 58.80
C PHE A 896 -36.48 -3.25 59.81
N GLU A 897 -36.84 -2.69 60.97
CA GLU A 897 -35.84 -2.39 62.01
C GLU A 897 -35.21 -3.68 62.55
N GLU A 898 -35.99 -4.76 62.77
CA GLU A 898 -35.45 -6.08 63.16
C GLU A 898 -34.45 -6.63 62.14
N VAL A 899 -34.74 -6.49 60.83
CA VAL A 899 -33.79 -6.90 59.77
C VAL A 899 -32.55 -6.00 59.78
N THR A 900 -32.72 -4.70 59.97
CA THR A 900 -31.60 -3.74 60.02
C THR A 900 -30.67 -4.05 61.20
N GLU A 901 -31.23 -4.38 62.38
CA GLU A 901 -30.47 -4.86 63.55
C GLU A 901 -29.69 -6.14 63.22
N ARG A 902 -30.27 -7.09 62.47
CA ARG A 902 -29.54 -8.29 62.03
C ARG A 902 -28.37 -7.97 61.11
N PHE A 903 -28.52 -7.02 60.19
CA PHE A 903 -27.39 -6.56 59.38
C PHE A 903 -26.30 -5.91 60.23
N GLU A 904 -26.66 -5.22 61.32
CA GLU A 904 -25.71 -4.61 62.23
C GLU A 904 -24.95 -5.64 63.11
N GLU A 905 -25.64 -6.68 63.58
CA GLU A 905 -25.12 -7.64 64.56
C GLU A 905 -24.42 -8.87 63.92
N GLU A 906 -24.89 -9.37 62.78
CA GLU A 906 -24.37 -10.60 62.16
C GLU A 906 -23.11 -10.33 61.30
N GLU A 907 -22.02 -11.06 61.57
CA GLU A 907 -20.68 -10.81 61.00
C GLU A 907 -20.65 -10.74 59.46
N ASN A 908 -21.32 -11.65 58.73
CA ASN A 908 -21.28 -11.61 57.26
C ASN A 908 -22.31 -10.64 56.64
N LEU A 909 -23.30 -10.16 57.39
CA LEU A 909 -24.28 -9.18 56.92
C LEU A 909 -23.82 -7.74 57.16
N ARG A 910 -22.97 -7.53 58.17
CA ARG A 910 -22.44 -6.21 58.54
C ARG A 910 -21.80 -5.44 57.40
N LYS A 911 -21.14 -6.13 56.48
CA LYS A 911 -20.54 -5.49 55.29
C LYS A 911 -21.55 -4.84 54.35
N TYR A 912 -22.84 -5.19 54.42
CA TYR A 912 -23.89 -4.57 53.62
C TYR A 912 -24.68 -3.52 54.38
N TYR A 913 -24.44 -3.36 55.69
CA TYR A 913 -25.22 -2.48 56.56
C TYR A 913 -25.21 -1.04 56.04
N VAL A 914 -24.03 -0.53 55.65
CA VAL A 914 -23.89 0.84 55.15
C VAL A 914 -24.63 1.05 53.83
N SER A 915 -24.53 0.10 52.88
CA SER A 915 -25.29 0.13 51.64
C SER A 915 -26.81 0.07 51.88
N LEU A 916 -27.26 -0.74 52.85
CA LEU A 916 -28.67 -0.85 53.23
C LEU A 916 -29.20 0.49 53.76
N ILE A 917 -28.48 1.10 54.71
CA ILE A 917 -28.84 2.42 55.27
C ILE A 917 -28.87 3.46 54.17
N ARG A 918 -27.82 3.56 53.35
CA ARG A 918 -27.74 4.53 52.25
C ARG A 918 -28.96 4.50 51.34
N ILE A 919 -29.39 3.31 50.92
CA ILE A 919 -30.38 3.19 49.86
C ILE A 919 -31.80 3.22 50.42
N ILE A 920 -32.02 2.64 51.61
CA ILE A 920 -33.36 2.44 52.15
C ILE A 920 -33.71 3.49 53.21
N ASP A 921 -32.78 3.95 54.05
CA ASP A 921 -33.04 4.91 55.15
C ASP A 921 -31.88 5.89 55.45
N PRO A 922 -31.43 6.71 54.48
CA PRO A 922 -30.30 7.62 54.65
C PRO A 922 -30.67 8.87 55.45
N THR A 923 -30.96 8.71 56.74
CA THR A 923 -31.30 9.81 57.65
C THR A 923 -30.09 10.24 58.47
N ASP A 924 -30.05 11.51 58.88
CA ASP A 924 -28.99 12.03 59.77
C ASP A 924 -28.83 11.15 61.02
N GLU A 925 -29.92 10.69 61.63
CA GLU A 925 -29.89 9.83 62.83
C GLU A 925 -29.12 8.52 62.59
N LYS A 926 -29.46 7.79 61.51
CA LYS A 926 -28.77 6.53 61.17
C LYS A 926 -27.31 6.74 60.76
N VAL A 927 -26.98 7.88 60.12
CA VAL A 927 -25.59 8.20 59.79
C VAL A 927 -24.78 8.54 61.04
N GLN A 928 -25.37 9.20 62.04
CA GLN A 928 -24.70 9.43 63.32
C GLN A 928 -24.41 8.12 64.06
N ASP A 929 -25.31 7.13 63.98
CA ASP A 929 -25.06 5.79 64.51
C ASP A 929 -23.87 5.12 63.77
N LEU A 930 -23.77 5.29 62.45
CA LEU A 930 -22.61 4.83 61.67
C LEU A 930 -21.31 5.49 62.12
N PHE A 931 -21.31 6.80 62.40
CA PHE A 931 -20.13 7.50 62.91
C PHE A 931 -19.68 6.94 64.26
N GLN A 932 -20.62 6.68 65.18
CA GLN A 932 -20.30 6.07 66.47
C GLN A 932 -19.70 4.67 66.30
N GLN A 933 -20.25 3.87 65.37
CA GLN A 933 -19.72 2.54 65.06
C GLN A 933 -18.33 2.57 64.40
N ILE A 934 -18.04 3.58 63.58
CA ILE A 934 -16.71 3.82 63.02
C ILE A 934 -15.72 4.21 64.13
N ASP A 935 -16.12 5.11 65.03
CA ASP A 935 -15.30 5.55 66.16
C ASP A 935 -14.98 4.41 67.14
N ASP A 936 -15.93 3.49 67.32
CA ASP A 936 -15.78 2.27 68.13
C ASP A 936 -15.03 1.14 67.38
N GLY A 937 -14.65 1.36 66.11
CA GLY A 937 -13.89 0.41 65.27
C GLY A 937 -14.70 -0.79 64.77
N THR A 938 -16.03 -0.69 64.81
CA THR A 938 -16.98 -1.74 64.42
C THR A 938 -17.21 -1.76 62.90
N ILE A 939 -17.17 -0.61 62.25
CA ILE A 939 -17.28 -0.40 60.80
C ILE A 939 -16.02 0.33 60.32
N ALA A 940 -15.49 -0.05 59.16
CA ALA A 940 -14.37 0.66 58.56
C ALA A 940 -14.84 1.98 57.94
N VAL A 941 -14.03 3.04 58.06
CA VAL A 941 -14.39 4.36 57.51
C VAL A 941 -14.62 4.33 55.99
N GLN A 942 -13.94 3.43 55.28
CA GLN A 942 -14.08 3.19 53.84
C GLN A 942 -15.50 2.80 53.43
N GLU A 943 -16.27 2.17 54.32
CA GLU A 943 -17.66 1.77 54.02
C GLU A 943 -18.55 2.99 53.74
N LEU A 944 -18.19 4.18 54.23
CA LEU A 944 -18.90 5.42 53.92
C LEU A 944 -18.82 5.81 52.43
N GLN A 945 -17.90 5.23 51.65
CA GLN A 945 -17.79 5.46 50.20
C GLN A 945 -19.09 5.18 49.47
N GLU A 946 -19.89 4.25 50.01
CA GLU A 946 -21.21 3.92 49.49
C GLU A 946 -22.06 5.17 49.26
N PHE A 947 -22.02 6.15 50.18
CA PHE A 947 -22.82 7.38 50.11
C PHE A 947 -22.53 8.23 48.86
N ALA A 948 -21.37 8.09 48.22
CA ALA A 948 -21.07 8.73 46.94
C ALA A 948 -22.03 8.37 45.80
N ASN A 949 -22.79 7.27 45.96
CA ASN A 949 -23.79 6.82 45.00
C ASN A 949 -25.22 7.30 45.34
N LEU A 950 -25.39 8.20 46.32
CA LEU A 950 -26.67 8.82 46.63
C LEU A 950 -26.97 9.92 45.59
N THR A 951 -28.08 9.80 44.86
CA THR A 951 -28.40 10.67 43.71
C THR A 951 -28.94 12.04 44.11
N GLN A 952 -29.55 12.17 45.29
CA GLN A 952 -30.10 13.43 45.81
C GLN A 952 -29.76 13.59 47.31
N PRO A 953 -28.47 13.68 47.66
CA PRO A 953 -28.04 13.70 49.06
C PRO A 953 -28.62 14.90 49.82
N TYR A 954 -28.84 16.04 49.14
CA TYR A 954 -29.40 17.27 49.71
C TYR A 954 -30.87 17.15 50.16
N GLU A 955 -31.63 16.14 49.71
CA GLU A 955 -33.00 15.92 50.16
C GLU A 955 -33.08 15.08 51.45
N SER A 956 -32.06 14.26 51.72
CA SER A 956 -32.09 13.24 52.77
C SER A 956 -31.13 13.52 53.93
N LEU A 957 -30.02 14.21 53.67
CA LEU A 957 -28.96 14.50 54.63
C LEU A 957 -28.72 16.00 54.78
N SER A 958 -28.44 16.44 56.00
CA SER A 958 -28.00 17.81 56.27
C SER A 958 -26.59 18.08 55.76
N GLU A 959 -26.27 19.36 55.52
CA GLU A 959 -24.94 19.79 55.07
C GLU A 959 -23.84 19.36 56.04
N ASP A 960 -24.06 19.55 57.34
CA ASP A 960 -23.14 19.12 58.41
C ASP A 960 -22.83 17.61 58.33
N THR A 961 -23.85 16.78 58.10
CA THR A 961 -23.65 15.32 57.97
C THR A 961 -22.86 14.97 56.71
N VAL A 962 -23.15 15.60 55.57
CA VAL A 962 -22.43 15.34 54.31
C VAL A 962 -20.97 15.78 54.41
N GLN A 963 -20.71 16.95 54.98
CA GLN A 963 -19.34 17.43 55.23
C GLN A 963 -18.58 16.49 56.16
N GLU A 964 -19.20 15.97 57.22
CA GLU A 964 -18.59 15.02 58.14
C GLU A 964 -18.28 13.67 57.47
N ILE A 965 -19.20 13.13 56.63
CA ILE A 965 -18.92 11.95 55.80
C ILE A 965 -17.68 12.22 54.93
N CYS A 966 -17.65 13.37 54.26
CA CYS A 966 -16.57 13.72 53.34
C CYS A 966 -15.24 13.89 54.07
N ASN A 967 -15.20 14.56 55.22
CA ASN A 967 -13.98 14.68 56.04
C ASN A 967 -13.40 13.31 56.40
N ARG A 968 -14.25 12.41 56.91
CA ARG A 968 -13.84 11.05 57.27
C ARG A 968 -13.31 10.26 56.08
N LEU A 969 -13.91 10.42 54.90
CA LEU A 969 -13.45 9.79 53.66
C LEU A 969 -12.16 10.41 53.11
N LEU A 970 -11.99 11.72 53.20
CA LEU A 970 -10.78 12.42 52.78
C LEU A 970 -9.56 11.94 53.59
N ASP A 971 -9.72 11.79 54.90
CA ASP A 971 -8.66 11.34 55.82
C ASP A 971 -8.35 9.83 55.76
N ALA A 972 -9.17 9.03 55.06
CA ALA A 972 -9.06 7.57 55.05
C ALA A 972 -7.97 7.05 54.09
N ASP A 973 -8.21 7.17 52.78
CA ASP A 973 -7.32 6.75 51.69
C ASP A 973 -7.74 7.42 50.37
N SER A 974 -6.93 7.24 49.33
CA SER A 974 -7.16 7.93 48.05
C SER A 974 -8.46 7.55 47.34
N GLN A 975 -8.88 6.29 47.41
CA GLN A 975 -10.14 5.85 46.81
C GLN A 975 -11.35 6.44 47.56
N SER A 976 -11.27 6.50 48.89
CA SER A 976 -12.26 7.13 49.77
C SER A 976 -12.40 8.61 49.46
N ALA A 977 -11.27 9.30 49.37
CA ALA A 977 -11.18 10.72 49.06
C ALA A 977 -11.78 11.05 47.69
N LEU A 978 -11.53 10.25 46.65
CA LEU A 978 -12.19 10.45 45.34
C LEU A 978 -13.71 10.20 45.38
N SER A 979 -14.17 9.32 46.27
CA SER A 979 -15.59 9.05 46.45
C SER A 979 -16.31 10.23 47.13
N SER A 980 -15.63 10.92 48.06
CA SER A 980 -16.17 12.13 48.68
C SER A 980 -16.41 13.25 47.67
N LEU A 981 -15.52 13.43 46.69
CA LEU A 981 -15.72 14.41 45.60
C LEU A 981 -17.02 14.16 44.84
N ARG A 982 -17.34 12.90 44.54
CA ARG A 982 -18.60 12.58 43.87
C ARG A 982 -19.79 12.97 44.74
N LEU A 983 -19.76 12.64 46.04
CA LEU A 983 -20.83 13.04 46.96
C LEU A 983 -21.01 14.57 46.99
N LEU A 984 -19.90 15.33 47.05
CA LEU A 984 -19.91 16.79 47.03
C LEU A 984 -20.43 17.35 45.72
N HIS A 985 -20.06 16.76 44.59
CA HIS A 985 -20.57 17.13 43.27
C HIS A 985 -22.11 16.96 43.20
N TRP A 986 -22.63 15.81 43.65
CA TRP A 986 -24.09 15.57 43.71
C TRP A 986 -24.82 16.46 44.74
N TYR A 987 -24.13 16.92 45.77
CA TYR A 987 -24.71 17.80 46.80
C TYR A 987 -24.74 19.28 46.36
N TYR A 988 -23.62 19.81 45.86
CA TYR A 988 -23.45 21.24 45.61
C TYR A 988 -23.57 21.66 44.14
N ILE A 989 -23.16 20.80 43.18
CA ILE A 989 -22.98 21.21 41.77
C ILE A 989 -24.13 20.76 40.87
N TYR A 990 -24.51 19.48 40.97
CA TYR A 990 -25.52 18.88 40.10
C TYR A 990 -26.96 19.47 40.22
N PRO A 991 -27.49 19.81 41.41
CA PRO A 991 -28.87 20.28 41.52
C PRO A 991 -29.07 21.75 41.08
N ASP A 992 -30.02 21.97 40.16
CA ASP A 992 -30.41 23.31 39.65
C ASP A 992 -30.84 24.30 40.77
N GLU A 993 -31.40 23.79 41.88
CA GLU A 993 -31.80 24.54 43.08
C GLU A 993 -31.07 24.03 44.34
N GLY A 994 -29.77 23.77 44.22
CA GLY A 994 -28.91 23.26 45.29
C GLY A 994 -28.59 24.22 46.44
N PRO A 995 -27.98 23.71 47.53
CA PRO A 995 -27.41 24.53 48.60
C PRO A 995 -26.27 25.44 48.07
N SER A 996 -26.02 26.56 48.76
CA SER A 996 -24.92 27.46 48.41
C SER A 996 -23.56 26.80 48.62
N LEU A 997 -22.59 27.09 47.75
CA LEU A 997 -21.23 26.56 47.85
C LEU A 997 -20.54 26.97 49.16
N ASP A 998 -20.09 25.98 49.93
CA ASP A 998 -19.11 26.19 51.01
C ASP A 998 -17.69 26.18 50.41
N THR A 999 -17.28 27.32 49.85
CA THR A 999 -16.00 27.44 49.13
C THR A 999 -14.78 27.10 50.00
N PRO A 1000 -14.70 27.45 51.31
CA PRO A 1000 -13.62 26.99 52.18
C PRO A 1000 -13.54 25.46 52.30
N PHE A 1001 -14.67 24.79 52.52
CA PHE A 1001 -14.70 23.33 52.66
C PHE A 1001 -14.34 22.64 51.34
N LEU A 1002 -14.96 23.06 50.23
CA LEU A 1002 -14.72 22.48 48.90
C LEU A 1002 -13.27 22.67 48.46
N THR A 1003 -12.67 23.85 48.74
CA THR A 1003 -11.25 24.09 48.48
C THR A 1003 -10.38 23.12 49.28
N SER A 1004 -10.69 22.89 50.56
CA SER A 1004 -9.97 21.92 51.40
C SER A 1004 -10.12 20.48 50.87
N ALA A 1005 -11.28 20.12 50.31
CA ALA A 1005 -11.52 18.80 49.75
C ALA A 1005 -10.73 18.55 48.46
N VAL A 1006 -10.79 19.47 47.49
CA VAL A 1006 -10.12 19.31 46.18
C VAL A 1006 -8.60 19.44 46.26
N THR A 1007 -8.07 20.04 47.34
CA THR A 1007 -6.63 20.17 47.62
C THR A 1007 -6.08 19.11 48.56
N HIS A 1008 -6.92 18.18 49.02
CA HIS A 1008 -6.49 17.15 49.96
C HIS A 1008 -5.47 16.19 49.34
N ASP A 1009 -4.43 15.80 50.09
CA ASP A 1009 -3.35 14.93 49.59
C ASP A 1009 -3.88 13.61 49.02
N ASN A 1010 -4.83 12.96 49.70
CA ASN A 1010 -5.45 11.71 49.22
C ASN A 1010 -6.31 11.89 47.95
N VAL A 1011 -6.75 13.11 47.62
CA VAL A 1011 -7.44 13.39 46.35
C VAL A 1011 -6.43 13.51 45.21
N LEU A 1012 -5.34 14.23 45.47
CA LEU A 1012 -4.38 14.59 44.42
C LEU A 1012 -3.31 13.51 44.20
N THR A 1013 -2.98 12.73 45.24
CA THR A 1013 -2.01 11.61 45.20
C THR A 1013 -2.72 10.28 45.45
N LEU A 1014 -2.57 9.35 44.50
CA LEU A 1014 -3.31 8.10 44.46
C LEU A 1014 -2.45 6.91 44.88
N ASP A 1015 -3.04 5.99 45.63
CA ASP A 1015 -2.38 4.75 46.04
C ASP A 1015 -2.35 3.71 44.92
N GLU A 1016 -3.26 3.76 43.94
CA GLU A 1016 -3.37 2.81 42.81
C GLU A 1016 -3.75 3.52 41.49
N THR A 1017 -3.64 2.85 40.35
CA THR A 1017 -4.08 3.40 39.04
C THR A 1017 -5.60 3.41 38.95
N VAL A 1018 -6.22 4.59 39.03
CA VAL A 1018 -7.68 4.78 39.02
C VAL A 1018 -8.19 5.08 37.59
N ASN A 1019 -9.43 4.66 37.29
CA ASN A 1019 -10.10 4.84 36.01
C ASN A 1019 -10.42 6.32 35.72
N SER A 1020 -10.36 6.75 34.45
CA SER A 1020 -10.41 8.16 34.02
C SER A 1020 -11.74 8.90 34.25
N SER A 1021 -12.78 8.25 34.79
CA SER A 1021 -14.09 8.88 34.98
C SER A 1021 -14.15 9.82 36.18
N ARG A 1022 -13.27 9.67 37.18
CA ARG A 1022 -13.30 10.38 38.47
C ARG A 1022 -12.67 11.79 38.45
N THR A 1023 -12.05 12.18 37.34
CA THR A 1023 -11.48 13.53 37.17
C THR A 1023 -12.50 14.56 36.71
N TYR A 1024 -13.67 14.10 36.24
CA TYR A 1024 -14.76 14.99 35.88
C TYR A 1024 -15.29 15.74 37.11
N GLU A 1025 -15.58 15.03 38.21
CA GLU A 1025 -16.13 15.66 39.42
C GLU A 1025 -15.14 16.65 40.06
N TRP A 1026 -13.85 16.32 40.05
CA TRP A 1026 -12.82 17.25 40.52
C TRP A 1026 -12.80 18.53 39.69
N ASN A 1027 -12.84 18.41 38.35
CA ASN A 1027 -12.83 19.57 37.46
C ASN A 1027 -14.04 20.49 37.72
N GLU A 1028 -15.26 19.94 37.77
CA GLU A 1028 -16.49 20.72 37.97
C GLU A 1028 -16.51 21.42 39.33
N ILE A 1029 -16.08 20.76 40.41
CA ILE A 1029 -16.00 21.38 41.74
C ILE A 1029 -14.97 22.52 41.74
N VAL A 1030 -13.78 22.28 41.18
CA VAL A 1030 -12.72 23.31 41.11
C VAL A 1030 -13.18 24.52 40.30
N GLU A 1031 -13.81 24.30 39.14
CA GLU A 1031 -14.31 25.39 38.31
C GLU A 1031 -15.37 26.21 39.05
N ALA A 1032 -16.33 25.56 39.74
CA ALA A 1032 -17.33 26.25 40.53
C ALA A 1032 -16.73 27.04 41.70
N VAL A 1033 -15.74 26.47 42.41
CA VAL A 1033 -15.03 27.16 43.51
C VAL A 1033 -14.24 28.36 43.00
N VAL A 1034 -13.55 28.23 41.86
CA VAL A 1034 -12.75 29.31 41.26
C VAL A 1034 -13.63 30.41 40.69
N ASP A 1035 -14.79 30.08 40.10
CA ASP A 1035 -15.73 31.07 39.58
C ASP A 1035 -16.37 31.91 40.71
N GLU A 1036 -16.68 31.30 41.85
CA GLU A 1036 -17.25 31.98 43.03
C GLU A 1036 -16.17 32.73 43.85
N GLU A 1037 -15.01 32.11 44.06
CA GLU A 1037 -13.89 32.66 44.84
C GLU A 1037 -12.54 32.53 44.08
N PRO A 1038 -12.24 33.44 43.13
CA PRO A 1038 -10.99 33.40 42.35
C PRO A 1038 -9.70 33.42 43.18
N GLY A 1039 -9.75 33.92 44.41
CA GLY A 1039 -8.61 33.95 45.34
C GLY A 1039 -8.18 32.57 45.87
N SER A 1040 -8.98 31.53 45.65
CA SER A 1040 -8.63 30.14 45.98
C SER A 1040 -7.63 29.53 44.98
N SER A 1041 -7.55 30.08 43.76
CA SER A 1041 -6.75 29.55 42.65
C SER A 1041 -5.29 29.27 42.97
N PRO A 1042 -4.53 30.17 43.65
CA PRO A 1042 -3.13 29.90 43.98
C PRO A 1042 -2.94 28.69 44.89
N ASN A 1043 -3.85 28.50 45.87
CA ASN A 1043 -3.77 27.37 46.80
C ASN A 1043 -4.06 26.03 46.08
N ILE A 1044 -5.06 26.01 45.19
CA ILE A 1044 -5.38 24.83 44.39
C ILE A 1044 -4.21 24.47 43.47
N LEU A 1045 -3.62 25.47 42.82
CA LEU A 1045 -2.47 25.27 41.93
C LEU A 1045 -1.24 24.76 42.69
N ASP A 1046 -0.96 25.30 43.88
CA ASP A 1046 0.17 24.86 44.72
C ASP A 1046 0.03 23.38 45.10
N ALA A 1047 -1.15 22.98 45.58
CA ALA A 1047 -1.45 21.60 45.93
C ALA A 1047 -1.32 20.64 44.73
N VAL A 1048 -1.83 21.04 43.55
CA VAL A 1048 -1.72 20.24 42.32
C VAL A 1048 -0.27 20.06 41.90
N ILE A 1049 0.55 21.11 41.97
CA ILE A 1049 1.97 21.03 41.62
C ILE A 1049 2.72 20.17 42.65
N ASP A 1050 2.43 20.27 43.94
CA ASP A 1050 3.08 19.44 44.95
C ASP A 1050 2.75 17.96 44.81
N ALA A 1051 1.50 17.63 44.51
CA ALA A 1051 1.10 16.27 44.22
C ALA A 1051 1.86 15.66 43.02
N SER A 1052 2.40 16.49 42.12
CA SER A 1052 3.13 16.01 40.94
C SER A 1052 4.42 15.23 41.24
N GLU A 1053 4.96 15.36 42.46
CA GLU A 1053 6.10 14.56 42.90
C GLU A 1053 5.78 13.06 42.96
N SER A 1054 4.50 12.71 43.09
CA SER A 1054 4.03 11.33 42.97
C SER A 1054 3.84 10.95 41.50
N GLU A 1055 4.36 9.78 41.10
CA GLU A 1055 4.06 9.17 39.80
C GLU A 1055 2.57 8.83 39.64
N ARG A 1056 1.82 8.76 40.75
CA ARG A 1056 0.41 8.40 40.83
C ARG A 1056 -0.47 9.61 41.16
N ASN A 1057 -0.20 10.77 40.57
CA ASN A 1057 -1.07 11.94 40.79
C ASN A 1057 -2.27 11.95 39.83
N LEU A 1058 -3.40 12.45 40.32
CA LEU A 1058 -4.70 12.44 39.62
C LEU A 1058 -4.62 13.12 38.24
N ILE A 1059 -3.92 14.26 38.18
CA ILE A 1059 -3.88 15.15 37.01
C ILE A 1059 -2.99 14.58 35.89
N ARG A 1060 -1.93 13.84 36.21
CA ARG A 1060 -1.06 13.17 35.24
C ARG A 1060 -1.73 11.95 34.59
N LEU A 1061 -2.68 11.32 35.29
CA LEU A 1061 -3.38 10.12 34.83
C LEU A 1061 -4.61 10.42 33.95
N ALA A 1062 -5.13 11.65 34.00
CA ALA A 1062 -6.29 12.05 33.20
C ALA A 1062 -5.95 13.14 32.18
N GLY A 1063 -5.98 12.78 30.89
CA GLY A 1063 -5.69 13.71 29.78
C GLY A 1063 -6.71 14.85 29.57
N TYR A 1064 -7.71 15.01 30.43
CA TYR A 1064 -8.86 15.92 30.25
C TYR A 1064 -8.87 17.17 31.13
N SER A 1065 -7.98 17.32 32.13
CA SER A 1065 -8.00 18.47 33.08
C SER A 1065 -7.34 19.75 32.56
N ARG A 1066 -7.03 19.84 31.26
CA ARG A 1066 -6.36 21.03 30.69
C ARG A 1066 -7.14 22.31 30.91
N GLU A 1067 -8.42 22.29 30.53
CA GLU A 1067 -9.23 23.50 30.47
C GLU A 1067 -9.41 24.08 31.86
N THR A 1068 -9.66 23.22 32.85
CA THR A 1068 -9.74 23.58 34.26
C THR A 1068 -8.45 24.20 34.78
N LEU A 1069 -7.29 23.59 34.54
CA LEU A 1069 -5.99 24.17 34.97
C LEU A 1069 -5.73 25.54 34.31
N GLY A 1070 -6.13 25.68 33.05
CA GLY A 1070 -6.09 26.95 32.35
C GLY A 1070 -7.01 28.02 32.97
N LYS A 1071 -8.21 27.64 33.40
CA LYS A 1071 -9.15 28.52 34.14
C LYS A 1071 -8.59 28.94 35.50
N ILE A 1072 -7.96 28.04 36.26
CA ILE A 1072 -7.29 28.36 37.53
C ILE A 1072 -6.25 29.47 37.32
N ILE A 1073 -5.43 29.34 36.27
CA ILE A 1073 -4.43 30.35 35.93
C ILE A 1073 -5.09 31.67 35.51
N GLU A 1074 -6.13 31.63 34.67
CA GLU A 1074 -6.81 32.83 34.17
C GLU A 1074 -7.57 33.61 35.26
N ALA A 1075 -8.05 32.93 36.30
CA ALA A 1075 -8.78 33.52 37.41
C ALA A 1075 -7.90 34.41 38.31
N ASP A 1076 -6.64 34.02 38.56
CA ASP A 1076 -5.64 34.84 39.25
C ASP A 1076 -4.23 34.64 38.65
N PRO A 1077 -3.90 35.28 37.51
CA PRO A 1077 -2.65 35.03 36.80
C PRO A 1077 -1.40 35.40 37.61
N SER A 1078 -1.46 36.49 38.38
CA SER A 1078 -0.35 36.94 39.22
C SER A 1078 -0.14 36.02 40.43
N GLY A 1079 -1.23 35.59 41.08
CA GLY A 1079 -1.16 34.60 42.15
C GLY A 1079 -0.63 33.26 41.66
N ALA A 1080 -1.11 32.77 40.52
CA ALA A 1080 -0.63 31.55 39.87
C ALA A 1080 0.87 31.64 39.53
N TRP A 1081 1.33 32.76 38.97
CA TRP A 1081 2.75 32.95 38.67
C TRP A 1081 3.63 32.95 39.91
N SER A 1082 3.16 33.49 41.04
CA SER A 1082 3.92 33.47 42.30
C SER A 1082 4.22 32.05 42.79
N ILE A 1083 3.29 31.11 42.57
CA ILE A 1083 3.47 29.68 42.85
C ILE A 1083 4.40 29.06 41.81
N ILE A 1084 4.07 29.22 40.52
CA ILE A 1084 4.81 28.62 39.40
C ILE A 1084 6.28 29.02 39.42
N SER A 1085 6.59 30.31 39.56
CA SER A 1085 7.96 30.84 39.59
C SER A 1085 8.78 30.26 40.74
N THR A 1086 8.14 29.99 41.89
CA THR A 1086 8.77 29.34 43.03
C THR A 1086 9.05 27.86 42.75
N LYS A 1087 8.07 27.11 42.24
CA LYS A 1087 8.17 25.66 41.98
C LYS A 1087 9.12 25.35 40.82
N ILE A 1088 9.07 26.12 39.74
CA ILE A 1088 9.94 25.94 38.58
C ILE A 1088 11.41 26.27 38.89
N SER A 1089 11.65 27.09 39.92
CA SER A 1089 13.00 27.40 40.43
C SER A 1089 13.52 26.37 41.43
N SER A 1090 12.72 25.36 41.81
CA SER A 1090 13.14 24.31 42.73
C SER A 1090 13.96 23.22 42.02
N GLU A 1091 14.61 22.33 42.78
CA GLU A 1091 15.27 21.15 42.22
C GLU A 1091 14.36 19.92 42.39
N GLY A 1092 14.28 19.05 41.37
CA GLY A 1092 13.59 17.76 41.47
C GLY A 1092 12.41 17.59 40.49
N ILE A 1093 11.53 16.64 40.81
CA ILE A 1093 10.40 16.24 39.95
C ILE A 1093 9.38 17.36 39.82
N SER A 1094 9.08 18.09 40.90
CA SER A 1094 8.12 19.21 40.90
C SER A 1094 8.50 20.31 39.89
N ALA A 1095 9.78 20.68 39.83
CA ALA A 1095 10.27 21.67 38.86
C ALA A 1095 10.14 21.17 37.41
N TRP A 1096 10.55 19.92 37.15
CA TRP A 1096 10.42 19.30 35.84
C TRP A 1096 8.95 19.20 35.41
N TRP A 1097 8.06 18.75 36.30
CA TRP A 1097 6.64 18.61 36.01
C TRP A 1097 5.98 19.97 35.78
N THR A 1098 6.33 20.99 36.56
CA THR A 1098 5.85 22.36 36.36
C THR A 1098 6.24 22.87 34.96
N ALA A 1099 7.47 22.60 34.51
CA ALA A 1099 7.91 22.97 33.16
C ALA A 1099 7.16 22.20 32.06
N GLU A 1100 6.95 20.89 32.22
CA GLU A 1100 6.17 20.09 31.26
C GLU A 1100 4.68 20.49 31.25
N PHE A 1101 4.09 20.78 32.40
CA PHE A 1101 2.73 21.27 32.57
C PHE A 1101 2.50 22.54 31.74
N LEU A 1102 3.41 23.51 31.86
CA LEU A 1102 3.32 24.76 31.10
C LEU A 1102 3.58 24.58 29.60
N SER A 1103 4.31 23.54 29.20
CA SER A 1103 4.60 23.21 27.80
C SER A 1103 3.40 22.70 27.02
N GLY A 1104 2.46 22.04 27.69
CA GLY A 1104 1.30 21.38 27.06
C GLY A 1104 1.60 20.01 26.42
N ASN A 1105 2.78 19.42 26.64
CA ASN A 1105 3.22 18.13 26.07
C ASN A 1105 2.37 16.91 26.50
N PHE A 1106 1.57 17.00 27.56
CA PHE A 1106 0.73 15.90 28.09
C PHE A 1106 -0.59 15.67 27.31
N SER A 1107 -0.61 15.83 25.98
CA SER A 1107 -1.86 15.84 25.17
C SER A 1107 -2.77 17.03 25.47
N LEU A 1108 -2.23 18.02 26.19
CA LEU A 1108 -2.89 19.24 26.62
C LEU A 1108 -2.71 20.33 25.55
N GLY A 1109 -2.89 20.02 24.25
CA GLY A 1109 -2.94 20.91 23.08
C GLY A 1109 -2.23 22.29 23.07
N GLY A 1110 -0.99 22.43 23.56
CA GLY A 1110 -0.16 23.64 23.46
C GLY A 1110 0.15 24.38 24.77
N SER A 1111 1.10 25.32 24.72
CA SER A 1111 1.66 26.02 25.89
C SER A 1111 0.63 26.85 26.68
N LEU A 1112 0.69 26.78 28.00
CA LEU A 1112 -0.13 27.58 28.93
C LEU A 1112 0.49 28.94 29.28
N PHE A 1113 1.73 29.21 28.84
CA PHE A 1113 2.40 30.50 29.08
C PHE A 1113 1.62 31.69 28.50
N GLY A 1114 0.84 31.49 27.44
CA GLY A 1114 -0.03 32.54 26.87
C GLY A 1114 -1.17 33.00 27.80
N ARG A 1115 -1.43 32.28 28.90
CA ARG A 1115 -2.47 32.62 29.90
C ARG A 1115 -1.89 33.35 31.13
N LEU A 1116 -0.56 33.42 31.25
CA LEU A 1116 0.14 34.10 32.35
C LEU A 1116 0.40 35.58 32.01
N ASN A 1117 0.67 36.38 33.04
CA ASN A 1117 1.12 37.75 32.85
C ASN A 1117 2.59 37.76 32.39
N TRP A 1118 2.82 37.98 31.10
CA TRP A 1118 4.14 37.92 30.50
C TRP A 1118 5.15 38.91 31.11
N GLU A 1119 4.71 40.09 31.56
CA GLU A 1119 5.60 41.09 32.19
C GLU A 1119 6.24 40.54 33.47
N GLU A 1120 5.51 39.71 34.24
CA GLU A 1120 6.04 39.09 35.46
C GLU A 1120 6.99 37.93 35.15
N VAL A 1121 6.71 37.18 34.07
CA VAL A 1121 7.59 36.12 33.58
C VAL A 1121 8.90 36.72 33.08
N GLU A 1122 8.84 37.81 32.30
CA GLU A 1122 10.01 38.50 31.76
C GLU A 1122 10.89 39.07 32.88
N ASN A 1123 10.28 39.72 33.89
CA ASN A 1123 11.00 40.21 35.06
C ASN A 1123 11.70 39.06 35.82
N TRP A 1124 11.02 37.91 35.99
CA TRP A 1124 11.60 36.74 36.63
C TRP A 1124 12.77 36.16 35.82
N ILE A 1125 12.68 36.11 34.48
CA ILE A 1125 13.81 35.71 33.65
C ILE A 1125 14.98 36.69 33.84
N GLY A 1126 14.71 37.99 33.87
CA GLY A 1126 15.71 39.05 34.01
C GLY A 1126 16.59 38.97 35.27
N ASP A 1127 16.09 38.38 36.36
CA ASP A 1127 16.85 38.17 37.60
C ASP A 1127 17.98 37.15 37.46
N ASP A 1128 17.80 36.10 36.65
CA ASP A 1128 18.82 35.07 36.37
C ASP A 1128 18.64 34.47 34.96
N PRO A 1129 19.03 35.21 33.90
CA PRO A 1129 18.71 34.83 32.53
C PRO A 1129 19.33 33.49 32.10
N GLU A 1130 20.53 33.15 32.59
CA GLU A 1130 21.25 31.93 32.15
C GLU A 1130 20.56 30.65 32.60
N GLU A 1131 19.95 30.64 33.79
CA GLU A 1131 19.23 29.48 34.32
C GLU A 1131 17.73 29.50 33.94
N ARG A 1132 17.10 30.68 33.89
CA ARG A 1132 15.63 30.79 33.78
C ARG A 1132 15.11 30.84 32.35
N ALA A 1133 15.80 31.51 31.43
CA ALA A 1133 15.37 31.59 30.04
C ALA A 1133 15.29 30.21 29.36
N PRO A 1134 16.25 29.27 29.56
CA PRO A 1134 16.18 27.94 28.95
C PRO A 1134 15.00 27.10 29.42
N VAL A 1135 14.53 27.31 30.65
CA VAL A 1135 13.36 26.62 31.20
C VAL A 1135 12.09 27.05 30.48
N VAL A 1136 11.91 28.36 30.25
CA VAL A 1136 10.79 28.87 29.46
C VAL A 1136 10.89 28.40 28.00
N ALA A 1137 12.10 28.37 27.45
CA ALA A 1137 12.38 27.91 26.09
C ALA A 1137 11.95 26.45 25.84
N SER A 1138 12.07 25.56 26.83
CA SER A 1138 11.58 24.18 26.73
C SER A 1138 10.05 24.05 26.76
N SER A 1139 9.35 25.10 27.19
CA SER A 1139 7.94 25.03 27.57
C SER A 1139 7.03 25.96 26.78
N ILE A 1140 7.53 26.50 25.67
CA ILE A 1140 6.75 27.29 24.72
C ILE A 1140 6.78 26.65 23.33
N GLU A 1141 5.76 26.93 22.52
CA GLU A 1141 5.74 26.48 21.13
C GLU A 1141 6.85 27.19 20.36
N ALA A 1142 7.73 26.42 19.71
CA ALA A 1142 8.84 26.93 18.90
C ALA A 1142 8.37 27.49 17.54
N LYS A 1143 7.36 28.36 17.56
CA LYS A 1143 6.73 28.96 16.39
C LYS A 1143 7.16 30.42 16.26
N LEU A 1144 7.70 30.76 15.10
CA LEU A 1144 7.96 32.15 14.72
C LEU A 1144 6.71 32.77 14.08
N PRO A 1145 6.56 34.11 14.11
CA PRO A 1145 5.38 34.78 13.57
C PRO A 1145 5.21 34.56 12.06
N GLU A 1146 3.96 34.50 11.60
CA GLU A 1146 3.61 34.33 10.18
C GLU A 1146 3.31 35.66 9.47
N SER A 1147 3.12 36.74 10.23
CA SER A 1147 2.91 38.09 9.70
C SER A 1147 3.75 39.12 10.45
N ARG A 1148 3.93 40.32 9.88
CA ARG A 1148 4.77 41.38 10.51
C ARG A 1148 4.12 42.01 11.75
N ASP A 1149 2.80 41.93 11.85
CA ASP A 1149 2.02 42.53 12.94
C ASP A 1149 1.75 41.53 14.09
N ASP A 1150 2.10 40.26 13.89
CA ASP A 1150 1.96 39.18 14.87
C ASP A 1150 3.20 39.11 15.79
N THR A 1151 3.10 38.60 17.01
CA THR A 1151 4.28 38.34 17.85
C THR A 1151 4.06 37.05 18.62
N THR A 1152 5.08 36.19 18.63
CA THR A 1152 5.07 34.91 19.35
C THR A 1152 6.04 34.95 20.52
N LEU A 1153 5.72 34.22 21.60
CA LEU A 1153 6.58 34.11 22.79
C LEU A 1153 7.98 33.59 22.43
N ALA A 1154 8.08 32.64 21.50
CA ALA A 1154 9.37 32.13 21.05
C ALA A 1154 10.22 33.20 20.38
N ARG A 1155 9.60 34.13 19.62
CA ARG A 1155 10.32 35.25 19.00
C ARG A 1155 10.80 36.25 20.05
N GLU A 1156 9.97 36.62 21.02
CA GLU A 1156 10.37 37.55 22.09
C GLU A 1156 11.50 36.96 22.95
N LEU A 1157 11.37 35.68 23.34
CA LEU A 1157 12.38 34.99 24.12
C LEU A 1157 13.72 34.88 23.37
N LEU A 1158 13.67 34.54 22.06
CA LEU A 1158 14.87 34.54 21.22
C LEU A 1158 15.44 35.94 21.00
N ALA A 1159 14.60 36.97 20.89
CA ALA A 1159 15.06 38.32 20.62
C ALA A 1159 15.89 38.90 21.78
N GLU A 1160 15.47 38.63 23.01
CA GLU A 1160 16.14 39.13 24.22
C GLU A 1160 17.22 38.16 24.72
N TYR A 1161 16.91 36.86 24.80
CA TYR A 1161 17.74 35.84 25.44
C TYR A 1161 18.38 34.84 24.47
N GLY A 1162 18.20 35.00 23.16
CA GLY A 1162 18.74 34.06 22.17
C GLY A 1162 20.27 33.99 22.14
N HIS A 1163 20.99 34.93 22.76
CA HIS A 1163 22.44 34.84 22.92
C HIS A 1163 22.89 33.73 23.89
N ILE A 1164 21.96 33.16 24.68
CA ILE A 1164 22.18 32.06 25.62
C ILE A 1164 21.97 30.72 24.88
N GLU A 1165 23.06 29.98 24.68
CA GLU A 1165 23.05 28.73 23.89
C GLU A 1165 22.00 27.69 24.35
N PRO A 1166 21.81 27.42 25.67
CA PRO A 1166 20.73 26.55 26.13
C PRO A 1166 19.32 26.95 25.68
N VAL A 1167 19.00 28.25 25.55
CA VAL A 1167 17.70 28.72 25.05
C VAL A 1167 17.47 28.26 23.61
N GLN A 1168 18.48 28.45 22.76
CA GLN A 1168 18.42 28.05 21.35
C GLN A 1168 18.21 26.53 21.21
N ASN A 1169 19.00 25.75 21.95
CA ASN A 1169 18.96 24.28 21.92
C ASN A 1169 17.60 23.71 22.37
N ARG A 1170 16.96 24.31 23.38
CA ARG A 1170 15.65 23.85 23.89
C ARG A 1170 14.53 24.12 22.89
N LEU A 1171 14.46 25.34 22.32
CA LEU A 1171 13.48 25.66 21.28
C LEU A 1171 13.67 24.78 20.03
N GLU A 1172 14.91 24.49 19.67
CA GLU A 1172 15.21 23.59 18.57
C GLU A 1172 14.69 22.16 18.82
N SER A 1173 14.88 21.62 20.03
CA SER A 1173 14.35 20.30 20.40
C SER A 1173 12.82 20.26 20.27
N THR A 1174 12.14 21.30 20.76
CA THR A 1174 10.67 21.42 20.67
C THR A 1174 10.21 21.49 19.22
N TYR A 1175 10.94 22.22 18.35
CA TYR A 1175 10.59 22.35 16.93
C TYR A 1175 10.57 21.01 16.17
N PHE A 1176 11.40 20.03 16.54
CA PHE A 1176 11.51 18.74 15.84
C PHE A 1176 10.68 17.60 16.44
N THR A 1177 9.91 17.85 17.49
CA THR A 1177 9.12 16.82 18.19
C THR A 1177 7.70 16.77 17.63
N GLU A 1178 7.40 15.81 16.73
CA GLU A 1178 6.07 15.63 16.11
C GLU A 1178 5.87 14.21 15.54
N SER A 1179 4.66 13.89 15.04
CA SER A 1179 4.33 12.66 14.31
C SER A 1179 3.66 12.97 12.96
N TRP A 1180 3.97 12.21 11.90
CA TRP A 1180 3.41 12.38 10.55
C TRP A 1180 3.26 11.04 9.81
N THR A 1181 2.59 11.05 8.66
CA THR A 1181 2.52 9.89 7.73
C THR A 1181 2.82 10.34 6.30
N GLY A 1182 3.49 9.50 5.51
CA GLY A 1182 3.91 9.82 4.12
C GLY A 1182 5.41 10.04 3.95
N SER A 1183 5.82 10.75 2.88
CA SER A 1183 7.23 11.06 2.62
C SER A 1183 7.79 12.02 3.67
N SER A 1184 8.87 11.58 4.32
CA SER A 1184 9.69 12.37 5.23
C SER A 1184 10.38 13.52 4.50
N VAL A 1185 10.80 13.32 3.24
CA VAL A 1185 11.41 14.37 2.41
C VAL A 1185 10.43 15.52 2.18
N THR A 1186 9.20 15.21 1.77
CA THR A 1186 8.15 16.23 1.59
C THR A 1186 7.87 16.95 2.89
N HIS A 1187 7.69 16.21 3.99
CA HIS A 1187 7.41 16.78 5.31
C HIS A 1187 8.50 17.77 5.77
N PHE A 1188 9.78 17.39 5.68
CA PHE A 1188 10.87 18.30 6.05
C PHE A 1188 11.06 19.48 5.08
N LYS A 1189 10.79 19.31 3.77
CA LYS A 1189 10.78 20.42 2.81
C LYS A 1189 9.67 21.43 3.11
N GLU A 1190 8.47 20.98 3.46
CA GLU A 1190 7.39 21.86 3.89
C GLU A 1190 7.72 22.61 5.19
N LYS A 1191 8.37 21.94 6.15
CA LYS A 1191 8.91 22.61 7.35
C LYS A 1191 9.95 23.68 7.01
N LYS A 1192 10.87 23.37 6.09
CA LYS A 1192 11.89 24.32 5.63
C LYS A 1192 11.25 25.56 5.02
N ILE A 1193 10.28 25.40 4.12
CA ILE A 1193 9.55 26.51 3.50
C ILE A 1193 8.84 27.36 4.55
N ARG A 1194 8.20 26.74 5.54
CA ARG A 1194 7.56 27.48 6.65
C ARG A 1194 8.57 28.31 7.45
N MET A 1195 9.74 27.74 7.77
CA MET A 1195 10.80 28.47 8.49
C MET A 1195 11.39 29.61 7.64
N GLU A 1196 11.65 29.39 6.35
CA GLU A 1196 12.10 30.43 5.42
C GLU A 1196 11.12 31.61 5.35
N ASN A 1197 9.81 31.32 5.27
CA ASN A 1197 8.77 32.35 5.28
C ASN A 1197 8.77 33.14 6.60
N SER A 1198 8.89 32.46 7.75
CA SER A 1198 8.96 33.13 9.06
C SER A 1198 10.21 34.01 9.19
N LEU A 1199 11.36 33.57 8.67
CA LEU A 1199 12.58 34.38 8.64
C LEU A 1199 12.44 35.61 7.74
N GLN A 1200 11.81 35.48 6.58
CA GLN A 1200 11.52 36.62 5.70
C GLN A 1200 10.59 37.64 6.36
N VAL A 1201 9.62 37.16 7.16
CA VAL A 1201 8.77 38.03 7.98
C VAL A 1201 9.62 38.80 9.00
N GLU A 1202 10.52 38.14 9.73
CA GLU A 1202 11.40 38.75 10.72
C GLU A 1202 12.37 39.79 10.11
N GLU A 1203 12.98 39.49 8.96
CA GLU A 1203 13.82 40.43 8.20
C GLU A 1203 13.06 41.70 7.75
N GLY A 1204 11.74 41.57 7.54
CA GLY A 1204 10.88 42.65 7.11
C GLY A 1204 10.33 43.53 8.23
N ARG A 1205 10.62 43.23 9.49
CA ARG A 1205 10.16 43.99 10.66
C ARG A 1205 10.97 45.26 10.88
N ALA A 1206 10.39 46.20 11.62
CA ALA A 1206 11.09 47.42 12.03
C ALA A 1206 12.09 47.14 13.17
N ASP A 1207 11.82 46.11 13.98
CA ASP A 1207 12.53 45.65 15.17
C ASP A 1207 13.17 44.27 14.96
N THR A 1208 13.76 44.02 13.77
CA THR A 1208 14.40 42.74 13.43
C THR A 1208 15.47 42.33 14.45
N SER A 1209 15.36 41.11 14.99
CA SER A 1209 16.36 40.55 15.91
C SER A 1209 17.36 39.63 15.21
N ARG A 1210 18.66 39.85 15.49
CA ARG A 1210 19.74 39.01 14.96
C ARG A 1210 19.76 37.60 15.54
N GLU A 1211 19.38 37.45 16.81
CA GLU A 1211 19.39 36.14 17.46
C GLU A 1211 18.25 35.24 16.96
N VAL A 1212 17.08 35.82 16.64
CA VAL A 1212 15.98 35.11 15.97
C VAL A 1212 16.40 34.61 14.60
N LEU A 1213 17.04 35.47 13.79
CA LEU A 1213 17.56 35.09 12.47
C LEU A 1213 18.59 33.96 12.59
N ARG A 1214 19.56 34.10 13.50
CA ARG A 1214 20.59 33.09 13.74
C ARG A 1214 20.03 31.73 14.16
N TRP A 1215 19.02 31.72 15.05
CA TRP A 1215 18.36 30.50 15.47
C TRP A 1215 17.62 29.84 14.29
N GLY A 1216 16.83 30.60 13.54
CA GLY A 1216 16.12 30.04 12.38
C GLY A 1216 17.08 29.56 11.28
N GLU A 1217 18.20 30.23 11.06
CA GLU A 1217 19.28 29.76 10.17
C GLU A 1217 19.83 28.39 10.63
N SER A 1218 20.05 28.18 11.94
CA SER A 1218 20.44 26.88 12.51
C SER A 1218 19.38 25.80 12.26
N ILE A 1219 18.09 26.14 12.42
CA ILE A 1219 16.99 25.21 12.10
C ILE A 1219 16.97 24.85 10.63
N LEU A 1220 17.21 25.82 9.73
CA LEU A 1220 17.31 25.57 8.29
C LEU A 1220 18.47 24.62 7.97
N GLU A 1221 19.65 24.81 8.56
CA GLU A 1221 20.79 23.90 8.39
C GLU A 1221 20.46 22.46 8.84
N ARG A 1222 19.79 22.31 9.99
CA ARG A 1222 19.38 20.99 10.48
C ARG A 1222 18.27 20.36 9.64
N LEU A 1223 17.33 21.16 9.13
CA LEU A 1223 16.30 20.70 8.19
C LEU A 1223 16.95 20.24 6.88
N GLU A 1224 17.96 20.93 6.37
CA GLU A 1224 18.73 20.51 5.21
C GLU A 1224 19.39 19.14 5.44
N TYR A 1225 20.02 18.95 6.61
CA TYR A 1225 20.58 17.65 6.98
C TYR A 1225 19.52 16.54 7.06
N ARG A 1226 18.37 16.81 7.69
CA ARG A 1226 17.27 15.84 7.79
C ARG A 1226 16.66 15.51 6.43
N ILE A 1227 16.55 16.50 5.54
CA ILE A 1227 16.11 16.28 4.15
C ILE A 1227 17.10 15.36 3.45
N ALA A 1228 18.41 15.63 3.54
CA ALA A 1228 19.43 14.80 2.91
C ALA A 1228 19.41 13.34 3.45
N SER A 1229 19.26 13.17 4.76
CA SER A 1229 19.16 11.85 5.40
C SER A 1229 17.85 11.12 5.04
N ALA A 1230 16.74 11.84 4.94
CA ALA A 1230 15.46 11.31 4.49
C ALA A 1230 15.51 10.89 3.01
N GLU A 1231 16.19 11.66 2.14
CA GLU A 1231 16.38 11.32 0.73
C GLU A 1231 17.15 10.00 0.58
N VAL A 1232 18.23 9.81 1.36
CA VAL A 1232 18.95 8.53 1.43
C VAL A 1232 18.01 7.40 1.86
N SER A 1233 17.30 7.59 2.97
CA SER A 1233 16.45 6.55 3.55
C SER A 1233 15.28 6.15 2.64
N GLU A 1234 14.60 7.13 2.04
CA GLU A 1234 13.49 6.92 1.10
C GLU A 1234 13.95 6.25 -0.20
N GLU A 1235 15.13 6.60 -0.71
CA GLU A 1235 15.71 5.96 -1.87
C GLU A 1235 16.14 4.51 -1.55
N ILE A 1236 16.68 4.24 -0.37
CA ILE A 1236 17.03 2.88 0.10
C ILE A 1236 15.78 1.98 0.20
N ILE A 1237 14.64 2.49 0.65
CA ILE A 1237 13.39 1.72 0.76
C ILE A 1237 12.52 1.74 -0.52
N GLY A 1238 12.92 2.49 -1.55
CA GLY A 1238 12.24 2.54 -2.84
C GLY A 1238 11.01 3.43 -2.91
N MET A 1239 10.83 4.37 -1.96
CA MET A 1239 9.77 5.37 -2.00
C MET A 1239 10.04 6.49 -3.01
N ALA A 1240 11.31 6.81 -3.29
CA ALA A 1240 11.69 7.86 -4.23
C ALA A 1240 11.23 7.61 -5.69
N ASP A 1241 11.02 6.35 -6.09
CA ASP A 1241 10.52 5.99 -7.43
C ASP A 1241 8.98 6.07 -7.55
N GLN A 1242 8.27 6.36 -6.46
CA GLN A 1242 6.81 6.49 -6.43
C GLN A 1242 6.33 7.94 -6.38
N SER A 1243 7.21 8.93 -6.54
CA SER A 1243 6.76 10.33 -6.59
C SER A 1243 5.75 10.52 -7.74
N PRO A 1244 4.52 10.98 -7.47
CA PRO A 1244 3.71 11.54 -8.53
C PRO A 1244 4.54 12.68 -9.12
N LYS A 1245 4.77 12.66 -10.44
CA LYS A 1245 5.23 13.85 -11.14
C LYS A 1245 4.20 14.94 -10.83
N ILE A 1246 4.57 15.88 -9.98
CA ILE A 1246 3.81 17.10 -9.78
C ILE A 1246 3.93 17.84 -11.11
N ASP A 1247 2.81 17.93 -11.82
CA ASP A 1247 2.63 18.79 -13.00
C ASP A 1247 2.80 20.27 -12.64
#